data_AF-D6YAN8-F1
#
_entry.id   AF-D6YAN8-F1
#
_cell.length_a   1.000
_cell.length_b   1.000
_cell.length_c   1.000
_cell.angle_alpha   90.00
_cell.angle_beta   90.00
_cell.angle_gamma   90.00
#
_symmetry.space_group_name_H-M   'P 1'
#
loop_
_entity.id
_entity.type
_entity.pdbx_description
1 polymer ?
#
loop_
_entity_poly.entity_id
_entity_poly.type
_entity_poly.pdbx_seq_one_letter_code
_entity_poly.pdbx_strand_id
1 'polypeptide(L)'
;MSTGIDFGTTNSVVAQWNGTDVEVLTLDSEHLEDEWFYPSFEYLFPTIIGESSLRLGTLFGWEAKLRANRVIEACKRMLRDDGTVALRDRRVSATAAAAGVFKAMRERAEENLTTIDSAVITVPANAKGGARYRTRAAARAAGIQVKTLLNEPTAAALSYMHDIQDEGMIMVFDWGGGTIDVTILEHRDGVFEERASRGLTQLGGLEIDKRLRELIIRKIGRLPELSLEEERQFALAVERTKIRLSTEETVLTRVPGVKRLIEVSRPELEDAIQPLVEQALQPVRMCLNDLGLAPTAITDILLIGGTSQMPCVRAAVERLMDAEAVPAEICHPMTAVARGAAIAAAILDKKLDSYLQVSSMYALGTAVYESEHGDRKVFSEIIKARSPLPIREKKNYSPKTDFQPEVNIEIWEADPDKPLSDPENFQLTTLNVRYPEPLPRNQASFTLEYTYQRDGLLHVKATLDRDGRVLVDQEISDFTHGGSISIDEIRRQMTALEGLPAHPSPAAARPPTTGQAARAAAPAPGRIPAGTPGTPGGGARSGPRALVVDGSNIAWLGRDAKADDSPSLAQLLEAVAALREQFPGATVDVIVDAALIHQLEEGERDELKRHIRSGLITPVPAGTSGKADRLVATLAERKNAVVVTNDSYKELQHEFPWLHEPGRVLGASNPGGEWIFLPRHPVRRRSDASGR
;
A
#
# COMPACT_ATOMS: atom_id res chain seq x y z
N MET A 1 -0.12 -15.84 -0.50
CA MET A 1 -0.58 -14.56 -1.09
C MET A 1 0.32 -14.15 -2.24
N SER A 2 -0.17 -13.33 -3.18
CA SER A 2 0.68 -12.67 -4.19
C SER A 2 0.57 -11.16 -3.98
N THR A 3 1.69 -10.51 -3.66
CA THR A 3 1.68 -9.14 -3.14
C THR A 3 2.06 -8.11 -4.20
N GLY A 4 1.31 -7.03 -4.26
CA GLY A 4 1.61 -5.81 -5.00
C GLY A 4 1.89 -4.65 -4.05
N ILE A 5 2.90 -3.85 -4.35
CA ILE A 5 3.20 -2.63 -3.60
C ILE A 5 3.20 -1.46 -4.57
N ASP A 6 2.26 -0.54 -4.38
CA ASP A 6 2.38 0.81 -4.91
C ASP A 6 3.32 1.61 -4.02
N PHE A 7 4.54 1.87 -4.47
CA PHE A 7 5.48 2.71 -3.74
C PHE A 7 5.39 4.15 -4.24
N GLY A 8 4.38 4.89 -3.78
CA GLY A 8 4.08 6.24 -4.25
C GLY A 8 4.95 7.34 -3.65
N THR A 9 4.80 8.56 -4.17
CA THR A 9 5.58 9.72 -3.68
C THR A 9 5.08 10.19 -2.30
N THR A 10 3.76 10.22 -2.12
CA THR A 10 3.13 10.73 -0.89
C THR A 10 2.60 9.60 -0.03
N ASN A 11 1.98 8.61 -0.65
CA ASN A 11 1.45 7.44 0.02
C ASN A 11 1.88 6.19 -0.75
N SER A 12 2.14 5.14 -0.01
CA SER A 12 2.31 3.79 -0.51
C SER A 12 1.07 2.97 -0.16
N VAL A 13 0.77 1.95 -0.97
CA VAL A 13 -0.36 1.05 -0.76
C VAL A 13 0.10 -0.38 -1.00
N VAL A 14 -0.34 -1.31 -0.16
CA VAL A 14 -0.03 -2.74 -0.31
C VAL A 14 -1.32 -3.51 -0.54
N ALA A 15 -1.31 -4.38 -1.54
CA ALA A 15 -2.43 -5.25 -1.84
C ALA A 15 -1.98 -6.71 -2.02
N GLN A 16 -2.87 -7.65 -1.75
CA GLN A 16 -2.61 -9.08 -1.85
C GLN A 16 -3.73 -9.79 -2.58
N TRP A 17 -3.36 -10.63 -3.54
CA TRP A 17 -4.26 -11.63 -4.11
C TRP A 17 -4.45 -12.77 -3.10
N ASN A 18 -5.70 -12.98 -2.66
CA ASN A 18 -6.08 -14.01 -1.68
C ASN A 18 -6.57 -15.32 -2.32
N GLY A 19 -6.65 -15.38 -3.65
CA GLY A 19 -7.17 -16.52 -4.40
C GLY A 19 -8.47 -16.22 -5.14
N THR A 20 -9.27 -15.29 -4.62
CA THR A 20 -10.56 -14.90 -5.19
C THR A 20 -10.62 -13.44 -5.61
N ASP A 21 -10.00 -12.55 -4.84
CA ASP A 21 -9.99 -11.10 -5.11
C ASP A 21 -8.67 -10.51 -4.58
N VAL A 22 -8.46 -9.23 -4.89
CA VAL A 22 -7.40 -8.41 -4.36
C VAL A 22 -7.86 -7.66 -3.12
N GLU A 23 -7.27 -8.01 -1.99
CA GLU A 23 -7.44 -7.31 -0.72
C GLU A 23 -6.36 -6.22 -0.56
N VAL A 24 -6.78 -5.01 -0.17
CA VAL A 24 -5.85 -3.92 0.16
C VAL A 24 -5.60 -3.92 1.66
N LEU A 25 -4.33 -3.95 2.07
CA LEU A 25 -3.94 -4.11 3.47
C LEU A 25 -4.03 -2.76 4.22
N THR A 26 -4.61 -2.78 5.42
CA THR A 26 -4.66 -1.62 6.32
C THR A 26 -3.45 -1.61 7.27
N LEU A 27 -2.32 -1.09 6.80
CA LEU A 27 -1.04 -1.22 7.52
C LEU A 27 -0.90 -0.30 8.74
N ASP A 28 -1.43 0.91 8.71
CA ASP A 28 -1.10 1.95 9.72
C ASP A 28 -2.34 2.76 10.15
N SER A 29 -3.53 2.18 9.93
CA SER A 29 -4.83 2.83 10.15
C SER A 29 -5.09 3.19 11.62
N GLU A 30 -4.44 2.53 12.58
CA GLU A 30 -4.56 2.83 14.01
C GLU A 30 -3.93 4.18 14.40
N HIS A 31 -3.10 4.75 13.53
CA HIS A 31 -2.51 6.07 13.73
C HIS A 31 -3.26 7.18 12.99
N LEU A 32 -4.27 6.84 12.18
CA LEU A 32 -5.14 7.80 11.52
C LEU A 32 -6.04 8.48 12.56
N GLU A 33 -5.90 9.79 12.70
CA GLU A 33 -6.70 10.59 13.62
C GLU A 33 -8.04 11.00 12.97
N ASP A 34 -9.09 11.17 13.76
CA ASP A 34 -10.45 11.47 13.27
C ASP A 34 -10.51 12.67 12.33
N GLU A 35 -9.68 13.70 12.58
CA GLU A 35 -9.63 14.89 11.72
C GLU A 35 -9.07 14.63 10.31
N TRP A 36 -8.40 13.49 10.12
CA TRP A 36 -7.86 13.01 8.85
C TRP A 36 -8.68 11.88 8.24
N PHE A 37 -9.80 11.52 8.86
CA PHE A 37 -10.68 10.49 8.33
C PHE A 37 -11.27 10.95 6.98
N TYR A 38 -10.96 10.18 5.94
CA TYR A 38 -11.49 10.32 4.60
C TYR A 38 -11.62 8.91 4.01
N PRO A 39 -12.64 8.60 3.18
CA PRO A 39 -12.79 7.27 2.61
C PRO A 39 -11.49 6.74 1.99
N SER A 40 -11.15 5.50 2.33
CA SER A 40 -9.95 4.79 1.85
C SER A 40 -8.60 5.29 2.37
N PHE A 41 -8.55 6.25 3.30
CA PHE A 41 -7.28 6.64 3.95
C PHE A 41 -6.73 5.55 4.87
N GLU A 42 -7.57 4.63 5.33
CA GLU A 42 -7.19 3.43 6.09
C GLU A 42 -6.26 2.49 5.29
N TYR A 43 -6.26 2.56 3.97
CA TYR A 43 -5.41 1.78 3.07
C TYR A 43 -4.08 2.47 2.74
N LEU A 44 -3.95 3.74 3.08
CA LEU A 44 -2.77 4.53 2.75
C LEU A 44 -1.70 4.35 3.83
N PHE A 45 -0.48 4.12 3.40
CA PHE A 45 0.71 4.24 4.23
C PHE A 45 1.51 5.47 3.77
N PRO A 46 1.45 6.62 4.46
CA PRO A 46 2.22 7.79 4.07
C PRO A 46 3.72 7.48 3.89
N THR A 47 4.27 7.81 2.72
CA THR A 47 5.67 7.60 2.34
C THR A 47 6.55 8.69 2.95
N ILE A 48 6.51 8.79 4.28
CA ILE A 48 7.14 9.83 5.09
C ILE A 48 8.01 9.16 6.14
N ILE A 49 9.13 9.82 6.43
CA ILE A 49 10.02 9.48 7.52
C ILE A 49 10.03 10.64 8.49
N GLY A 50 9.79 10.38 9.77
CA GLY A 50 9.59 11.42 10.77
C GLY A 50 10.47 11.24 12.00
N GLU A 51 10.72 12.36 12.68
CA GLU A 51 11.32 12.39 14.01
C GLU A 51 10.40 13.09 14.99
N SER A 52 10.19 12.45 16.12
CA SER A 52 9.54 13.07 17.27
C SER A 52 10.58 13.43 18.34
N SER A 53 10.39 14.57 18.99
CA SER A 53 11.13 14.91 20.21
C SER A 53 10.69 14.08 21.43
N LEU A 54 9.51 13.44 21.35
CA LEU A 54 8.88 12.70 22.44
C LEU A 54 9.15 11.19 22.40
N ARG A 55 9.57 10.65 21.25
CA ARG A 55 9.81 9.22 21.05
C ARG A 55 11.22 8.97 20.50
N LEU A 56 11.90 7.97 21.06
CA LEU A 56 13.16 7.47 20.51
C LEU A 56 12.89 6.62 19.26
N GLY A 57 13.67 6.84 18.21
CA GLY A 57 13.54 6.13 16.94
C GLY A 57 12.97 7.00 15.81
N THR A 58 13.03 6.43 14.61
CA THR A 58 12.46 7.01 13.39
C THR A 58 11.00 6.58 13.26
N LEU A 59 10.11 7.50 12.92
CA LEU A 59 8.70 7.24 12.67
C LEU A 59 8.45 7.03 11.17
N PHE A 60 7.42 6.25 10.84
CA PHE A 60 6.96 6.05 9.46
C PHE A 60 5.43 6.19 9.38
N GLY A 61 4.87 6.23 8.17
CA GLY A 61 3.42 6.18 7.96
C GLY A 61 2.64 7.39 8.51
N TRP A 62 1.40 7.16 8.91
CA TRP A 62 0.52 8.14 9.56
C TRP A 62 1.10 8.64 10.86
N GLU A 63 1.80 7.79 11.62
CA GLU A 63 2.48 8.25 12.83
C GLU A 63 3.52 9.33 12.52
N ALA A 64 4.37 9.12 11.50
CA ALA A 64 5.31 10.13 11.06
C ALA A 64 4.61 11.37 10.53
N LYS A 65 3.55 11.20 9.72
CA LYS A 65 2.84 12.32 9.10
C LYS A 65 2.26 13.28 10.16
N LEU A 66 1.64 12.72 11.20
CA LEU A 66 0.85 13.48 12.17
C LEU A 66 1.63 13.87 13.44
N ARG A 67 2.61 13.06 13.87
CA ARG A 67 3.25 13.21 15.19
C ARG A 67 4.72 13.61 15.15
N ALA A 68 5.34 13.66 13.97
CA ALA A 68 6.73 14.08 13.85
C ALA A 68 6.88 15.61 13.83
N ASN A 69 7.88 16.10 14.55
CA ASN A 69 8.28 17.51 14.56
C ASN A 69 9.12 17.85 13.32
N ARG A 70 9.81 16.87 12.75
CA ARG A 70 10.60 16.97 11.51
C ARG A 70 10.27 15.79 10.63
N VAL A 71 10.05 16.06 9.35
CA VAL A 71 9.70 15.04 8.36
C VAL A 71 10.56 15.15 7.12
N ILE A 72 10.82 14.01 6.50
CA ILE A 72 11.25 13.90 5.12
C ILE A 72 10.05 13.37 4.35
N GLU A 73 9.54 14.22 3.48
CA GLU A 73 8.45 13.88 2.58
C GLU A 73 9.00 13.53 1.20
N ALA A 74 8.19 12.85 0.39
CA ALA A 74 8.52 12.56 -1.00
C ALA A 74 9.83 11.78 -1.18
N CYS A 75 10.13 10.81 -0.32
CA CYS A 75 11.34 9.98 -0.38
C CYS A 75 11.55 9.37 -1.78
N LYS A 76 10.47 9.02 -2.50
CA LYS A 76 10.52 8.53 -3.88
C LYS A 76 11.20 9.50 -4.85
N ARG A 77 10.98 10.82 -4.72
CA ARG A 77 11.64 11.83 -5.57
C ARG A 77 13.15 11.81 -5.38
N MET A 78 13.60 11.46 -4.17
CA MET A 78 15.02 11.41 -3.84
C MET A 78 15.74 10.21 -4.46
N LEU A 79 15.01 9.18 -4.91
CA LEU A 79 15.60 8.01 -5.58
C LEU A 79 16.05 8.29 -7.03
N ARG A 80 15.82 9.50 -7.54
CA ARG A 80 16.34 9.93 -8.86
C ARG A 80 17.86 9.97 -8.87
N ASP A 81 18.46 10.38 -7.75
CA ASP A 81 19.89 10.60 -7.60
C ASP A 81 20.41 9.90 -6.33
N ASP A 82 21.74 9.83 -6.15
CA ASP A 82 22.37 9.26 -4.93
C ASP A 82 22.40 10.26 -3.76
N GLY A 83 21.29 10.99 -3.59
CA GLY A 83 21.14 12.00 -2.56
C GLY A 83 21.23 11.43 -1.14
N THR A 84 21.59 12.29 -0.19
CA THR A 84 21.53 11.97 1.24
C THR A 84 20.45 12.77 1.93
N VAL A 85 19.86 12.19 2.97
CA VAL A 85 18.88 12.82 3.83
C VAL A 85 19.44 12.96 5.23
N ALA A 86 19.20 14.12 5.84
CA ALA A 86 19.55 14.38 7.22
C ALA A 86 18.42 13.92 8.13
N LEU A 87 18.72 12.99 9.04
CA LEU A 87 17.86 12.52 10.11
C LEU A 87 18.63 12.67 11.43
N ARG A 88 18.16 13.53 12.33
CA ARG A 88 18.81 13.93 13.58
C ARG A 88 20.22 14.49 13.33
N ASP A 89 21.22 13.82 13.90
CA ASP A 89 22.65 14.03 13.77
C ASP A 89 23.29 13.14 12.69
N ARG A 90 22.47 12.39 11.92
CA ARG A 90 22.91 11.40 10.93
C ARG A 90 22.56 11.84 9.51
N ARG A 91 23.40 11.42 8.56
CA ARG A 91 23.10 11.48 7.13
C ARG A 91 23.00 10.06 6.60
N VAL A 92 21.87 9.72 6.00
CA VAL A 92 21.64 8.43 5.34
C VAL A 92 21.39 8.65 3.86
N SER A 93 21.63 7.64 3.03
CA SER A 93 21.23 7.69 1.62
C SER A 93 19.70 7.73 1.49
N ALA A 94 19.21 8.34 0.41
CA ALA A 94 17.80 8.29 0.02
C ALA A 94 17.30 6.85 -0.13
N THR A 95 18.15 5.95 -0.63
CA THR A 95 17.86 4.53 -0.75
C THR A 95 17.66 3.85 0.61
N ALA A 96 18.48 4.18 1.62
CA ALA A 96 18.30 3.67 2.98
C ALA A 96 17.05 4.23 3.66
N ALA A 97 16.73 5.49 3.43
CA ALA A 97 15.45 6.08 3.83
C ALA A 97 14.26 5.31 3.23
N ALA A 98 14.26 5.07 1.91
CA ALA A 98 13.21 4.28 1.25
C ALA A 98 13.16 2.83 1.76
N ALA A 99 14.31 2.21 2.05
CA ALA A 99 14.36 0.88 2.65
C ALA A 99 13.68 0.85 4.03
N GLY A 100 13.85 1.88 4.85
CA GLY A 100 13.13 2.04 6.11
C GLY A 100 11.61 2.05 5.94
N VAL A 101 11.10 2.73 4.90
CA VAL A 101 9.66 2.74 4.58
C VAL A 101 9.17 1.33 4.17
N PHE A 102 9.90 0.62 3.30
CA PHE A 102 9.56 -0.76 2.94
C PHE A 102 9.59 -1.69 4.15
N LYS A 103 10.59 -1.55 5.03
CA LYS A 103 10.71 -2.33 6.25
C LYS A 103 9.53 -2.08 7.18
N ALA A 104 9.16 -0.82 7.41
CA ALA A 104 8.01 -0.46 8.22
C ALA A 104 6.71 -1.05 7.65
N MET A 105 6.47 -0.97 6.33
CA MET A 105 5.30 -1.62 5.72
C MET A 105 5.27 -3.13 5.96
N ARG A 106 6.43 -3.80 5.90
CA ARG A 106 6.51 -5.25 6.19
C ARG A 106 6.22 -5.55 7.66
N GLU A 107 6.81 -4.80 8.59
CA GLU A 107 6.56 -4.97 10.03
C GLU A 107 5.09 -4.75 10.39
N ARG A 108 4.44 -3.74 9.80
CA ARG A 108 3.00 -3.51 9.94
C ARG A 108 2.13 -4.61 9.36
N ALA A 109 2.56 -5.22 8.26
CA ALA A 109 1.88 -6.39 7.72
C ALA A 109 1.95 -7.58 8.70
N GLU A 110 3.11 -7.80 9.31
CA GLU A 110 3.33 -8.84 10.33
C GLU A 110 2.46 -8.62 11.58
N GLU A 111 2.32 -7.37 12.04
CA GLU A 111 1.41 -7.00 13.13
C GLU A 111 -0.06 -7.33 12.82
N ASN A 112 -0.44 -7.26 11.54
CA ASN A 112 -1.75 -7.65 11.03
C ASN A 112 -1.84 -9.14 10.63
N LEU A 113 -0.90 -9.98 11.08
CA LEU A 113 -0.86 -11.42 10.83
C LEU A 113 -0.75 -11.82 9.35
N THR A 114 -0.14 -10.97 8.51
CA THR A 114 0.22 -11.28 7.11
C THR A 114 1.71 -11.00 6.84
N THR A 115 2.25 -11.44 5.70
CA THR A 115 3.67 -11.25 5.35
C THR A 115 3.85 -10.58 3.99
N ILE A 116 4.96 -9.85 3.84
CA ILE A 116 5.41 -9.28 2.56
C ILE A 116 6.79 -9.87 2.25
N ASP A 117 6.82 -11.17 1.92
CA ASP A 117 8.08 -11.87 1.61
C ASP A 117 8.59 -11.56 0.20
N SER A 118 7.65 -11.46 -0.75
CA SER A 118 7.95 -11.13 -2.14
C SER A 118 6.82 -10.29 -2.74
N ALA A 119 7.15 -9.38 -3.64
CA ALA A 119 6.18 -8.46 -4.23
C ALA A 119 6.53 -8.04 -5.67
N VAL A 120 5.51 -7.71 -6.44
CA VAL A 120 5.64 -6.80 -7.59
C VAL A 120 5.56 -5.37 -7.06
N ILE A 121 6.53 -4.53 -7.42
CA ILE A 121 6.62 -3.15 -6.92
C ILE A 121 6.45 -2.19 -8.09
N THR A 122 5.61 -1.17 -7.92
CA THR A 122 5.36 -0.20 -8.99
C THR A 122 6.43 0.89 -9.04
N VAL A 123 6.65 1.40 -10.25
CA VAL A 123 7.50 2.56 -10.54
C VAL A 123 6.84 3.44 -11.60
N PRO A 124 7.16 4.74 -11.65
CA PRO A 124 6.64 5.62 -12.70
C PRO A 124 7.08 5.13 -14.08
N ALA A 125 6.23 5.30 -15.10
CA ALA A 125 6.57 4.92 -16.48
C ALA A 125 7.89 5.55 -16.94
N ASN A 126 8.08 6.83 -16.62
CA ASN A 126 9.26 7.63 -16.96
C ASN A 126 10.45 7.45 -15.99
N ALA A 127 10.41 6.45 -15.10
CA ALA A 127 11.52 6.19 -14.18
C ALA A 127 12.76 5.70 -14.92
N LYS A 128 13.83 6.50 -14.87
CA LYS A 128 15.17 6.19 -15.40
C LYS A 128 15.78 4.96 -14.69
N GLY A 129 16.76 4.32 -15.34
CA GLY A 129 17.43 3.10 -14.83
C GLY A 129 17.89 3.21 -13.37
N GLY A 130 18.55 4.31 -12.99
CA GLY A 130 19.02 4.53 -11.62
C GLY A 130 17.90 4.53 -10.56
N ALA A 131 16.74 5.11 -10.85
CA ALA A 131 15.61 5.14 -9.91
C ALA A 131 14.96 3.77 -9.72
N ARG A 132 14.81 3.00 -10.82
CA ARG A 132 14.33 1.62 -10.79
C ARG A 132 15.26 0.75 -9.95
N TYR A 133 16.55 0.90 -10.17
CA TYR A 133 17.57 0.20 -9.41
C TYR A 133 17.48 0.52 -7.91
N ARG A 134 17.49 1.79 -7.53
CA ARG A 134 17.44 2.18 -6.11
C ARG A 134 16.15 1.73 -5.43
N THR A 135 15.02 1.73 -6.13
CA THR A 135 13.75 1.19 -5.61
C THR A 135 13.85 -0.30 -5.30
N ARG A 136 14.40 -1.09 -6.24
CA ARG A 136 14.63 -2.53 -6.04
C ARG A 136 15.62 -2.80 -4.90
N ALA A 137 16.70 -2.04 -4.83
CA ALA A 137 17.71 -2.16 -3.78
C ALA A 137 17.12 -1.85 -2.40
N ALA A 138 16.29 -0.81 -2.28
CA ALA A 138 15.61 -0.45 -1.04
C ALA A 138 14.68 -1.57 -0.55
N ALA A 139 13.86 -2.15 -1.44
CA ALA A 139 12.99 -3.27 -1.10
C ALA A 139 13.76 -4.54 -0.69
N ARG A 140 14.83 -4.91 -1.42
CA ARG A 140 15.69 -6.05 -1.05
C ARG A 140 16.42 -5.83 0.27
N ALA A 141 16.87 -4.61 0.54
CA ALA A 141 17.50 -4.26 1.82
C ALA A 141 16.50 -4.37 2.99
N ALA A 142 15.24 -4.02 2.75
CA ALA A 142 14.13 -4.25 3.68
C ALA A 142 13.74 -5.72 3.83
N GLY A 143 14.30 -6.63 3.02
CA GLY A 143 14.03 -8.08 3.06
C GLY A 143 12.76 -8.50 2.30
N ILE A 144 12.38 -7.74 1.27
CA ILE A 144 11.31 -8.08 0.33
C ILE A 144 11.96 -8.55 -0.98
N GLN A 145 11.63 -9.76 -1.44
CA GLN A 145 12.07 -10.25 -2.75
C GLN A 145 11.25 -9.56 -3.85
N VAL A 146 11.92 -8.81 -4.73
CA VAL A 146 11.26 -8.11 -5.84
C VAL A 146 11.06 -9.08 -6.99
N LYS A 147 9.79 -9.41 -7.31
CA LYS A 147 9.44 -10.32 -8.41
C LYS A 147 9.59 -9.69 -9.77
N THR A 148 9.26 -8.40 -9.88
CA THR A 148 9.55 -7.53 -11.02
C THR A 148 9.16 -6.11 -10.61
N LEU A 149 9.64 -5.12 -11.37
CA LEU A 149 9.13 -3.75 -11.29
C LEU A 149 8.07 -3.56 -12.37
N LEU A 150 6.91 -3.02 -11.99
CA LEU A 150 5.79 -2.79 -12.90
C LEU A 150 5.56 -1.29 -13.09
N ASN A 151 5.21 -0.86 -14.30
CA ASN A 151 4.83 0.53 -14.51
C ASN A 151 3.49 0.83 -13.84
N GLU A 152 3.42 1.93 -13.10
CA GLU A 152 2.18 2.45 -12.48
C GLU A 152 0.98 2.48 -13.44
N PRO A 153 1.08 3.04 -14.66
CA PRO A 153 -0.06 3.05 -15.58
C PRO A 153 -0.47 1.66 -16.03
N THR A 154 0.49 0.76 -16.27
CA THR A 154 0.19 -0.64 -16.60
C THR A 154 -0.49 -1.35 -15.43
N ALA A 155 -0.06 -1.08 -14.20
CA ALA A 155 -0.71 -1.62 -13.01
C ALA A 155 -2.15 -1.10 -12.86
N ALA A 156 -2.39 0.20 -13.05
CA ALA A 156 -3.73 0.77 -13.05
C ALA A 156 -4.63 0.12 -14.11
N ALA A 157 -4.13 -0.05 -15.34
CA ALA A 157 -4.86 -0.70 -16.41
C ALA A 157 -5.13 -2.20 -16.13
N LEU A 158 -4.16 -2.92 -15.55
CA LEU A 158 -4.37 -4.31 -15.11
C LEU A 158 -5.45 -4.43 -14.03
N SER A 159 -5.54 -3.45 -13.12
CA SER A 159 -6.62 -3.42 -12.12
C SER A 159 -7.98 -3.13 -12.72
N TYR A 160 -8.05 -2.31 -13.77
CA TYR A 160 -9.29 -1.99 -14.47
C TYR A 160 -9.78 -3.18 -15.33
N MET A 161 -8.86 -3.76 -16.10
CA MET A 161 -9.17 -4.81 -17.08
C MET A 161 -9.27 -6.21 -16.47
N HIS A 162 -9.03 -6.36 -15.16
CA HIS A 162 -9.33 -7.62 -14.49
C HIS A 162 -10.82 -7.97 -14.59
N ASP A 163 -11.68 -6.94 -14.59
CA ASP A 163 -13.13 -7.08 -14.62
C ASP A 163 -13.74 -6.82 -16.02
N ILE A 164 -12.95 -6.30 -16.98
CA ILE A 164 -13.39 -5.88 -18.32
C ILE A 164 -12.35 -6.33 -19.36
N GLN A 165 -12.76 -7.05 -20.40
CA GLN A 165 -11.84 -7.73 -21.34
C GLN A 165 -11.77 -7.10 -22.75
N ASP A 166 -12.19 -5.84 -22.90
CA ASP A 166 -12.25 -5.19 -24.20
C ASP A 166 -10.88 -4.77 -24.75
N GLU A 167 -10.68 -4.89 -26.07
CA GLU A 167 -9.53 -4.29 -26.73
C GLU A 167 -9.76 -2.79 -26.92
N GLY A 168 -8.70 -1.99 -26.82
CA GLY A 168 -8.86 -0.55 -26.96
C GLY A 168 -7.66 0.28 -26.54
N MET A 169 -7.86 1.60 -26.63
CA MET A 169 -6.88 2.60 -26.24
C MET A 169 -7.28 3.16 -24.88
N ILE A 170 -6.46 2.93 -23.86
CA ILE A 170 -6.72 3.37 -22.50
C ILE A 170 -5.78 4.53 -22.17
N MET A 171 -6.33 5.65 -21.72
CA MET A 171 -5.53 6.75 -21.17
C MET A 171 -5.50 6.64 -19.65
N VAL A 172 -4.30 6.48 -19.08
CA VAL A 172 -4.06 6.64 -17.66
C VAL A 172 -3.58 8.05 -17.39
N PHE A 173 -4.36 8.81 -16.63
CA PHE A 173 -4.04 10.14 -16.13
C PHE A 173 -3.72 10.03 -14.64
N ASP A 174 -2.44 9.88 -14.29
CA ASP A 174 -1.99 9.77 -12.91
C ASP A 174 -1.51 11.14 -12.42
N TRP A 175 -2.31 11.77 -11.54
CA TRP A 175 -1.92 12.99 -10.85
C TRP A 175 -1.79 12.74 -9.35
N GLY A 176 -0.56 12.43 -8.95
CA GLY A 176 -0.21 12.19 -7.56
C GLY A 176 0.11 13.47 -6.76
N GLY A 177 0.70 13.27 -5.58
CA GLY A 177 1.11 14.38 -4.71
C GLY A 177 2.35 15.12 -5.20
N GLY A 178 3.13 14.54 -6.11
CA GLY A 178 4.40 15.13 -6.56
C GLY A 178 4.68 15.16 -8.06
N THR A 179 4.00 14.34 -8.85
CA THR A 179 4.18 14.32 -10.31
C THR A 179 2.82 14.14 -10.96
N ILE A 180 2.78 14.43 -12.25
CA ILE A 180 1.73 13.98 -13.13
C ILE A 180 2.36 13.21 -14.28
N ASP A 181 1.80 12.04 -14.58
CA ASP A 181 2.19 11.18 -15.68
C ASP A 181 0.92 10.79 -16.44
N VAL A 182 0.96 10.98 -17.76
CA VAL A 182 -0.11 10.61 -18.69
C VAL A 182 0.44 9.56 -19.64
N THR A 183 -0.21 8.40 -19.65
CA THR A 183 0.19 7.27 -20.49
C THR A 183 -0.98 6.78 -21.31
N ILE A 184 -0.78 6.61 -22.61
CA ILE A 184 -1.73 5.96 -23.51
C ILE A 184 -1.23 4.53 -23.74
N LEU A 185 -2.07 3.57 -23.34
CA LEU A 185 -1.84 2.14 -23.49
C LEU A 185 -2.78 1.59 -24.57
N GLU A 186 -2.26 0.70 -25.40
CA GLU A 186 -3.07 -0.13 -26.30
C GLU A 186 -3.20 -1.51 -25.67
N HIS A 187 -4.43 -1.97 -25.44
CA HIS A 187 -4.72 -3.33 -25.01
C HIS A 187 -5.12 -4.16 -26.23
N ARG A 188 -4.30 -5.17 -26.55
CA ARG A 188 -4.53 -6.08 -27.68
C ARG A 188 -4.00 -7.47 -27.37
N ASP A 189 -4.76 -8.51 -27.72
CA ASP A 189 -4.35 -9.91 -27.51
C ASP A 189 -3.93 -10.22 -26.05
N GLY A 190 -4.56 -9.55 -25.07
CA GLY A 190 -4.25 -9.69 -23.65
C GLY A 190 -2.95 -9.00 -23.18
N VAL A 191 -2.33 -8.16 -24.03
CA VAL A 191 -1.09 -7.45 -23.73
C VAL A 191 -1.33 -5.95 -23.71
N PHE A 192 -0.75 -5.26 -22.73
CA PHE A 192 -0.69 -3.80 -22.68
C PHE A 192 0.60 -3.31 -23.32
N GLU A 193 0.48 -2.53 -24.40
CA GLU A 193 1.61 -1.84 -25.02
C GLU A 193 1.54 -0.35 -24.73
N GLU A 194 2.63 0.22 -24.21
CA GLU A 194 2.75 1.67 -24.05
C GLU A 194 3.01 2.34 -25.40
N ARG A 195 2.06 3.17 -25.84
CA ARG A 195 2.12 3.89 -27.12
C ARG A 195 2.72 5.28 -26.97
N ALA A 196 2.35 5.98 -25.91
CA ALA A 196 2.93 7.28 -25.55
C ALA A 196 2.89 7.51 -24.04
N SER A 197 3.93 8.15 -23.51
CA SER A 197 4.01 8.59 -22.12
C SER A 197 4.61 9.99 -22.05
N ARG A 198 3.96 10.89 -21.31
CA ARG A 198 4.41 12.26 -21.04
C ARG A 198 4.10 12.61 -19.60
N GLY A 199 4.90 13.47 -18.98
CA GLY A 199 4.69 13.83 -17.58
C GLY A 199 5.43 15.08 -17.16
N LEU A 200 5.01 15.64 -16.02
CA LEU A 200 5.64 16.78 -15.38
C LEU A 200 6.12 16.39 -13.98
N THR A 201 7.43 16.52 -13.79
CA THR A 201 8.10 16.01 -12.59
C THR A 201 7.97 16.90 -11.35
N GLN A 202 7.47 18.13 -11.52
CA GLN A 202 7.28 19.12 -10.46
C GLN A 202 5.87 19.75 -10.55
N LEU A 203 4.86 18.89 -10.69
CA LEU A 203 3.46 19.30 -10.68
C LEU A 203 2.63 18.24 -9.97
N GLY A 204 2.36 18.46 -8.68
CA GLY A 204 1.54 17.56 -7.87
C GLY A 204 0.67 18.29 -6.85
N GLY A 205 0.06 17.54 -5.94
CA GLY A 205 -0.70 18.08 -4.80
C GLY A 205 0.08 19.08 -3.94
N LEU A 206 1.41 18.99 -3.88
CA LEU A 206 2.26 19.94 -3.14
C LEU A 206 2.23 21.36 -3.73
N GLU A 207 2.13 21.50 -5.06
CA GLU A 207 2.02 22.80 -5.71
C GLU A 207 0.65 23.44 -5.46
N ILE A 208 -0.40 22.61 -5.36
CA ILE A 208 -1.75 23.03 -4.96
C ILE A 208 -1.77 23.50 -3.51
N ASP A 209 -1.11 22.77 -2.61
CA ASP A 209 -0.99 23.16 -1.20
C ASP A 209 -0.31 24.53 -1.05
N LYS A 210 0.74 24.81 -1.85
CA LYS A 210 1.38 26.13 -1.88
C LYS A 210 0.40 27.24 -2.30
N ARG A 211 -0.38 27.03 -3.37
CA ARG A 211 -1.38 28.01 -3.84
C ARG A 211 -2.48 28.26 -2.80
N LEU A 212 -2.97 27.20 -2.17
CA LEU A 212 -3.97 27.30 -1.11
C LEU A 212 -3.40 28.02 0.13
N ARG A 213 -2.16 27.73 0.51
CA ARG A 213 -1.48 28.43 1.59
C ARG A 213 -1.37 29.93 1.30
N GLU A 214 -0.94 30.31 0.09
CA GLU A 214 -0.87 31.71 -0.33
C GLU A 214 -2.25 32.40 -0.27
N LEU A 215 -3.30 31.70 -0.72
CA LEU A 215 -4.69 32.18 -0.62
C LEU A 215 -5.09 32.46 0.84
N ILE A 216 -4.82 31.53 1.76
CA ILE A 216 -5.10 31.68 3.18
C ILE A 216 -4.30 32.85 3.77
N ILE A 217 -3.02 32.98 3.40
CA ILE A 217 -2.15 34.09 3.84
C ILE A 217 -2.70 35.43 3.36
N ARG A 218 -3.20 35.52 2.12
CA ARG A 218 -3.86 36.74 1.62
C ARG A 218 -5.11 37.10 2.43
N LYS A 219 -5.93 36.11 2.83
CA LYS A 219 -7.14 36.32 3.66
C LYS A 219 -6.84 36.79 5.09
N ILE A 220 -5.69 36.43 5.66
CA ILE A 220 -5.23 36.94 6.98
C ILE A 220 -4.49 38.27 6.88
N GLY A 221 -3.97 38.62 5.70
CA GLY A 221 -3.18 39.83 5.45
C GLY A 221 -1.71 39.71 5.87
N ARG A 222 -1.44 39.18 7.07
CA ARG A 222 -0.07 38.92 7.56
C ARG A 222 -0.01 37.62 8.35
N LEU A 223 0.89 36.72 7.96
CA LEU A 223 1.20 35.52 8.71
C LEU A 223 2.01 35.90 9.97
N PRO A 224 1.63 35.43 11.17
CA PRO A 224 2.47 35.58 12.35
C PRO A 224 3.77 34.77 12.20
N GLU A 225 4.76 35.07 13.03
CA GLU A 225 5.96 34.24 13.12
C GLU A 225 5.56 32.89 13.73
N LEU A 226 5.79 31.81 12.98
CA LEU A 226 5.43 30.45 13.39
C LEU A 226 6.70 29.71 13.83
N SER A 227 6.62 29.01 14.95
CA SER A 227 7.60 27.99 15.30
C SER A 227 7.60 26.85 14.27
N LEU A 228 8.64 26.01 14.27
CA LEU A 228 8.73 24.85 13.38
C LEU A 228 7.52 23.90 13.51
N GLU A 229 7.02 23.73 14.74
CA GLU A 229 5.86 22.90 15.02
C GLU A 229 4.55 23.52 14.50
N GLU A 230 4.36 24.82 14.74
CA GLU A 230 3.19 25.55 14.22
C GLU A 230 3.19 25.58 12.69
N GLU A 231 4.35 25.75 12.06
CA GLU A 231 4.52 25.70 10.62
C GLU A 231 4.11 24.32 10.06
N ARG A 232 4.47 23.23 10.76
CA ARG A 232 4.04 21.88 10.41
C ARG A 232 2.52 21.70 10.54
N GLN A 233 1.94 22.18 11.65
CA GLN A 233 0.49 22.13 11.87
C GLN A 233 -0.27 22.93 10.82
N PHE A 234 0.27 24.08 10.40
CA PHE A 234 -0.33 24.87 9.33
C PHE A 234 -0.28 24.14 7.98
N ALA A 235 0.84 23.49 7.64
CA ALA A 235 0.96 22.69 6.42
C ALA A 235 -0.06 21.53 6.38
N LEU A 236 -0.22 20.81 7.50
CA LEU A 236 -1.23 19.75 7.65
C LEU A 236 -2.66 20.30 7.52
N ALA A 237 -2.96 21.46 8.11
CA ALA A 237 -4.25 22.11 7.99
C ALA A 237 -4.57 22.55 6.55
N VAL A 238 -3.56 23.01 5.80
CA VAL A 238 -3.69 23.36 4.37
C VAL A 238 -4.02 22.12 3.54
N GLU A 239 -3.24 21.03 3.68
CA GLU A 239 -3.47 19.79 2.95
C GLU A 239 -4.87 19.23 3.23
N ARG A 240 -5.28 19.20 4.51
CA ARG A 240 -6.63 18.78 4.90
C ARG A 240 -7.72 19.66 4.31
N THR A 241 -7.50 20.97 4.27
CA THR A 241 -8.46 21.91 3.67
C THR A 241 -8.64 21.62 2.17
N LYS A 242 -7.54 21.40 1.43
CA LYS A 242 -7.58 20.98 0.02
C LYS A 242 -8.39 19.70 -0.17
N ILE A 243 -8.11 18.67 0.65
CA ILE A 243 -8.80 17.37 0.55
C ILE A 243 -10.31 17.54 0.79
N ARG A 244 -10.69 18.20 1.89
CA ARG A 244 -12.11 18.42 2.24
C ARG A 244 -12.86 19.24 1.20
N LEU A 245 -12.22 20.22 0.57
CA LEU A 245 -12.83 21.00 -0.52
C LEU A 245 -13.13 20.19 -1.78
N SER A 246 -12.67 18.94 -1.88
CA SER A 246 -13.07 18.03 -2.98
C SER A 246 -14.50 17.50 -2.82
N THR A 247 -15.07 17.54 -1.60
CA THR A 247 -16.45 17.09 -1.32
C THR A 247 -17.30 18.17 -0.66
N GLU A 248 -16.69 19.13 0.03
CA GLU A 248 -17.34 20.26 0.69
C GLU A 248 -17.24 21.54 -0.16
N GLU A 249 -18.23 22.42 -0.09
CA GLU A 249 -18.21 23.73 -0.75
C GLU A 249 -17.32 24.74 -0.02
N THR A 250 -17.25 24.64 1.30
CA THR A 250 -16.54 25.59 2.16
C THR A 250 -15.96 24.88 3.37
N VAL A 251 -14.73 25.23 3.75
CA VAL A 251 -14.00 24.67 4.90
C VAL A 251 -13.45 25.79 5.77
N LEU A 252 -13.55 25.62 7.09
CA LEU A 252 -12.93 26.51 8.08
C LEU A 252 -11.54 25.98 8.46
N THR A 253 -10.49 26.71 8.08
CA THR A 253 -9.10 26.35 8.32
C THR A 253 -8.54 27.05 9.56
N ARG A 254 -7.92 26.26 10.46
CA ARG A 254 -7.16 26.79 11.60
C ARG A 254 -5.77 27.22 11.12
N VAL A 255 -5.37 28.44 11.47
CA VAL A 255 -4.00 28.94 11.29
C VAL A 255 -3.40 29.22 12.67
N PRO A 256 -2.27 28.61 13.05
CA PRO A 256 -1.59 28.91 14.31
C PRO A 256 -1.29 30.41 14.47
N GLY A 257 -1.39 30.90 15.70
CA GLY A 257 -1.27 32.33 16.02
C GLY A 257 -2.43 33.22 15.56
N VAL A 258 -3.40 32.71 14.77
CA VAL A 258 -4.58 33.45 14.33
C VAL A 258 -5.80 33.04 15.16
N LYS A 259 -6.44 34.01 15.83
CA LYS A 259 -7.57 33.74 16.74
C LYS A 259 -8.80 33.20 16.03
N ARG A 260 -9.13 33.73 14.85
CA ARG A 260 -10.27 33.32 14.04
C ARG A 260 -9.92 32.17 13.10
N LEU A 261 -10.90 31.34 12.77
CA LEU A 261 -10.78 30.39 11.65
C LEU A 261 -10.89 31.15 10.33
N ILE A 262 -10.21 30.64 9.30
CA ILE A 262 -10.21 31.22 7.95
C ILE A 262 -11.08 30.36 7.05
N GLU A 263 -12.16 30.95 6.57
CA GLU A 263 -13.06 30.30 5.63
C GLU A 263 -12.44 30.30 4.23
N VAL A 264 -12.38 29.12 3.61
CA VAL A 264 -11.96 28.92 2.22
C VAL A 264 -13.06 28.15 1.50
N SER A 265 -13.45 28.62 0.32
CA SER A 265 -14.43 27.95 -0.53
C SER A 265 -13.78 27.20 -1.69
N ARG A 266 -14.47 26.20 -2.24
CA ARG A 266 -14.01 25.43 -3.41
C ARG A 266 -13.75 26.34 -4.62
N PRO A 267 -14.65 27.28 -5.00
CA PRO A 267 -14.38 28.17 -6.13
C PRO A 267 -13.13 29.03 -5.96
N GLU A 268 -12.81 29.47 -4.74
CA GLU A 268 -11.58 30.23 -4.48
C GLU A 268 -10.31 29.38 -4.65
N LEU A 269 -10.37 28.10 -4.26
CA LEU A 269 -9.28 27.16 -4.51
C LEU A 269 -9.14 26.90 -6.01
N GLU A 270 -10.25 26.59 -6.69
CA GLU A 270 -10.27 26.26 -8.13
C GLU A 270 -9.71 27.42 -8.98
N ASP A 271 -10.10 28.67 -8.70
CA ASP A 271 -9.53 29.85 -9.35
C ASP A 271 -8.01 29.97 -9.11
N ALA A 272 -7.58 29.75 -7.86
CA ALA A 272 -6.16 29.84 -7.49
C ALA A 272 -5.27 28.78 -8.17
N ILE A 273 -5.84 27.63 -8.57
CA ILE A 273 -5.10 26.51 -9.17
C ILE A 273 -5.39 26.30 -10.66
N GLN A 274 -6.30 27.04 -11.26
CA GLN A 274 -6.63 26.93 -12.68
C GLN A 274 -5.40 26.88 -13.61
N PRO A 275 -4.34 27.68 -13.40
CA PRO A 275 -3.12 27.58 -14.22
C PRO A 275 -2.38 26.23 -14.07
N LEU A 276 -2.43 25.61 -12.89
CA LEU A 276 -1.83 24.29 -12.65
C LEU A 276 -2.63 23.19 -13.33
N VAL A 277 -3.97 23.30 -13.35
CA VAL A 277 -4.85 22.37 -14.07
C VAL A 277 -4.59 22.43 -15.57
N GLU A 278 -4.47 23.62 -16.17
CA GLU A 278 -4.15 23.72 -17.60
C GLU A 278 -2.76 23.14 -17.94
N GLN A 279 -1.77 23.35 -17.06
CA GLN A 279 -0.45 22.71 -17.22
C GLN A 279 -0.54 21.18 -17.16
N ALA A 280 -1.38 20.64 -16.28
CA ALA A 280 -1.61 19.20 -16.15
C ALA A 280 -2.28 18.57 -17.40
N LEU A 281 -2.99 19.36 -18.21
CA LEU A 281 -3.57 18.90 -19.47
C LEU A 281 -2.58 18.88 -20.64
N GLN A 282 -1.43 19.56 -20.53
CA GLN A 282 -0.44 19.57 -21.62
C GLN A 282 0.10 18.18 -21.98
N PRO A 283 0.49 17.32 -21.02
CA PRO A 283 0.89 15.95 -21.32
C PRO A 283 -0.15 15.14 -22.10
N VAL A 284 -1.44 15.33 -21.82
CA VAL A 284 -2.54 14.68 -22.57
C VAL A 284 -2.50 15.08 -24.04
N ARG A 285 -2.46 16.40 -24.31
CA ARG A 285 -2.39 16.93 -25.68
C ARG A 285 -1.15 16.46 -26.41
N MET A 286 -0.01 16.39 -25.72
CA MET A 286 1.25 15.90 -26.28
C MET A 286 1.14 14.43 -26.68
N CYS A 287 0.66 13.55 -25.79
CA CYS A 287 0.47 12.13 -26.10
C CYS A 287 -0.45 11.92 -27.31
N LEU A 288 -1.59 12.62 -27.36
CA LEU A 288 -2.52 12.54 -28.49
C LEU A 288 -1.87 13.01 -29.80
N ASN A 289 -1.13 14.13 -29.75
CA ASN A 289 -0.43 14.66 -30.91
C ASN A 289 0.69 13.74 -31.40
N ASP A 290 1.47 13.16 -30.49
CA ASP A 290 2.55 12.22 -30.81
C ASP A 290 2.04 10.97 -31.53
N LEU A 291 0.81 10.54 -31.21
CA LEU A 291 0.15 9.41 -31.84
C LEU A 291 -0.73 9.80 -33.05
N GLY A 292 -0.94 11.10 -33.29
CA GLY A 292 -1.88 11.58 -34.30
C GLY A 292 -3.32 11.16 -34.04
N LEU A 293 -3.72 10.99 -32.77
CA LEU A 293 -5.05 10.54 -32.37
C LEU A 293 -5.95 11.71 -31.98
N ALA A 294 -7.22 11.61 -32.34
CA ALA A 294 -8.28 12.43 -31.77
C ALA A 294 -8.66 11.91 -30.37
N PRO A 295 -9.18 12.75 -29.46
CA PRO A 295 -9.61 12.30 -28.14
C PRO A 295 -10.63 11.15 -28.18
N THR A 296 -11.52 11.15 -29.17
CA THR A 296 -12.54 10.11 -29.39
C THR A 296 -11.96 8.73 -29.76
N ALA A 297 -10.66 8.63 -30.02
CA ALA A 297 -10.00 7.34 -30.23
C ALA A 297 -9.60 6.66 -28.92
N ILE A 298 -9.67 7.35 -27.78
CA ILE A 298 -9.45 6.77 -26.46
C ILE A 298 -10.76 6.14 -25.98
N THR A 299 -10.70 4.85 -25.67
CA THR A 299 -11.84 4.05 -25.20
C THR A 299 -12.16 4.36 -23.75
N ASP A 300 -11.14 4.37 -22.89
CA ASP A 300 -11.32 4.52 -21.44
C ASP A 300 -10.32 5.51 -20.86
N ILE A 301 -10.78 6.27 -19.86
CA ILE A 301 -9.97 7.26 -19.15
C ILE A 301 -9.90 6.86 -17.68
N LEU A 302 -8.71 6.46 -17.22
CA LEU A 302 -8.44 6.11 -15.84
C LEU A 302 -7.82 7.31 -15.12
N LEU A 303 -8.54 7.87 -14.15
CA LEU A 303 -8.03 8.93 -13.27
C LEU A 303 -7.38 8.30 -12.04
N ILE A 304 -6.05 8.39 -11.95
CA ILE A 304 -5.24 7.81 -10.90
C ILE A 304 -4.60 8.91 -10.03
N GLY A 305 -4.35 8.60 -8.76
CA GLY A 305 -3.74 9.53 -7.81
C GLY A 305 -4.75 10.49 -7.16
N GLY A 306 -4.51 10.85 -5.91
CA GLY A 306 -5.47 11.65 -5.13
C GLY A 306 -5.75 13.05 -5.70
N THR A 307 -4.81 13.65 -6.42
CA THR A 307 -5.01 15.00 -7.01
C THR A 307 -6.00 14.96 -8.18
N SER A 308 -6.10 13.83 -8.90
CA SER A 308 -7.07 13.68 -10.00
C SER A 308 -8.53 13.68 -9.53
N GLN A 309 -8.77 13.50 -8.23
CA GLN A 309 -10.12 13.46 -7.64
C GLN A 309 -10.72 14.84 -7.38
N MET A 310 -9.95 15.92 -7.56
CA MET A 310 -10.50 17.26 -7.45
C MET A 310 -11.56 17.48 -8.54
N PRO A 311 -12.77 18.00 -8.20
CA PRO A 311 -13.85 18.17 -9.17
C PRO A 311 -13.45 18.96 -10.42
N CYS A 312 -12.70 20.06 -10.26
CA CYS A 312 -12.20 20.86 -11.38
C CYS A 312 -11.24 20.10 -12.31
N VAL A 313 -10.47 19.16 -11.78
CA VAL A 313 -9.51 18.36 -12.56
C VAL A 313 -10.25 17.33 -13.38
N ARG A 314 -11.15 16.55 -12.77
CA ARG A 314 -12.02 15.59 -13.46
C ARG A 314 -12.77 16.27 -14.60
N ALA A 315 -13.47 17.36 -14.30
CA ALA A 315 -14.23 18.11 -15.30
C ALA A 315 -13.35 18.68 -16.43
N ALA A 316 -12.09 19.04 -16.16
CA ALA A 316 -11.17 19.53 -17.16
C ALA A 316 -10.66 18.42 -18.09
N VAL A 317 -10.36 17.23 -17.55
CA VAL A 317 -9.98 16.05 -18.34
C VAL A 317 -11.14 15.58 -19.20
N GLU A 318 -12.32 15.41 -18.63
CA GLU A 318 -13.53 14.95 -19.35
C GLU A 318 -13.90 15.91 -20.48
N ARG A 319 -13.81 17.23 -20.25
CA ARG A 319 -14.03 18.24 -21.30
C ARG A 319 -12.98 18.20 -22.40
N LEU A 320 -11.71 17.97 -22.07
CA LEU A 320 -10.65 17.85 -23.07
C LEU A 320 -10.85 16.60 -23.93
N MET A 321 -11.31 15.52 -23.31
CA MET A 321 -11.47 14.23 -23.96
C MET A 321 -12.80 14.04 -24.67
N ASP A 322 -13.80 14.89 -24.36
CA ASP A 322 -15.20 14.73 -24.79
C ASP A 322 -15.76 13.34 -24.42
N ALA A 323 -15.36 12.84 -23.26
CA ALA A 323 -15.71 11.53 -22.74
C ALA A 323 -15.67 11.52 -21.21
N GLU A 324 -16.54 10.71 -20.59
CA GLU A 324 -16.54 10.51 -19.14
C GLU A 324 -15.38 9.62 -18.72
N ALA A 325 -14.80 9.91 -17.54
CA ALA A 325 -13.79 9.05 -16.96
C ALA A 325 -14.43 7.84 -16.26
N VAL A 326 -13.68 6.74 -16.20
CA VAL A 326 -14.12 5.52 -15.52
C VAL A 326 -14.50 5.83 -14.06
N PRO A 327 -15.66 5.33 -13.58
CA PRO A 327 -16.08 5.49 -12.19
C PRO A 327 -15.07 4.95 -11.18
N ALA A 328 -14.95 5.62 -10.03
CA ALA A 328 -14.00 5.25 -8.98
C ALA A 328 -14.31 3.89 -8.33
N GLU A 329 -15.56 3.44 -8.41
CA GLU A 329 -16.01 2.13 -7.94
C GLU A 329 -15.43 0.98 -8.78
N ILE A 330 -15.13 1.25 -10.06
CA ILE A 330 -14.54 0.27 -10.98
C ILE A 330 -13.01 0.37 -10.91
N CYS A 331 -12.47 1.58 -11.01
CA CYS A 331 -11.03 1.82 -10.94
C CYS A 331 -10.72 2.82 -9.82
N HIS A 332 -10.45 2.30 -8.62
CA HIS A 332 -10.27 3.16 -7.46
C HIS A 332 -8.93 3.94 -7.52
N PRO A 333 -8.97 5.28 -7.51
CA PRO A 333 -7.83 6.14 -7.87
C PRO A 333 -6.63 6.02 -6.93
N MET A 334 -6.85 5.60 -5.68
CA MET A 334 -5.80 5.50 -4.67
C MET A 334 -5.29 4.07 -4.45
N THR A 335 -5.95 3.05 -5.01
CA THR A 335 -5.62 1.64 -4.74
C THR A 335 -5.43 0.80 -6.00
N ALA A 336 -5.93 1.25 -7.16
CA ALA A 336 -5.85 0.51 -8.43
C ALA A 336 -4.42 0.11 -8.80
N VAL A 337 -3.44 0.99 -8.57
CA VAL A 337 -2.03 0.71 -8.85
C VAL A 337 -1.51 -0.48 -8.02
N ALA A 338 -1.77 -0.48 -6.71
CA ALA A 338 -1.39 -1.60 -5.84
C ALA A 338 -2.17 -2.87 -6.18
N ARG A 339 -3.46 -2.74 -6.50
CA ARG A 339 -4.30 -3.88 -6.87
C ARG A 339 -3.81 -4.57 -8.14
N GLY A 340 -3.52 -3.78 -9.18
CA GLY A 340 -2.95 -4.28 -10.42
C GLY A 340 -1.57 -4.90 -10.25
N ALA A 341 -0.73 -4.36 -9.35
CA ALA A 341 0.53 -5.00 -8.99
C ALA A 341 0.32 -6.37 -8.31
N ALA A 342 -0.72 -6.51 -7.47
CA ALA A 342 -1.05 -7.79 -6.85
C ALA A 342 -1.59 -8.81 -7.87
N ILE A 343 -2.39 -8.37 -8.84
CA ILE A 343 -2.84 -9.18 -9.98
C ILE A 343 -1.64 -9.65 -10.81
N ALA A 344 -0.73 -8.73 -11.16
CA ALA A 344 0.50 -9.07 -11.86
C ALA A 344 1.34 -10.10 -11.08
N ALA A 345 1.44 -9.94 -9.76
CA ALA A 345 2.12 -10.90 -8.89
C ALA A 345 1.44 -12.28 -8.92
N ALA A 346 0.11 -12.33 -8.95
CA ALA A 346 -0.66 -13.57 -9.03
C ALA A 346 -0.50 -14.27 -10.38
N ILE A 347 -0.42 -13.51 -11.49
CA ILE A 347 -0.12 -14.04 -12.83
C ILE A 347 1.29 -14.64 -12.87
N LEU A 348 2.29 -13.94 -12.34
CA LEU A 348 3.67 -14.43 -12.27
C LEU A 348 3.79 -15.70 -11.40
N ASP A 349 2.96 -15.81 -10.37
CA ASP A 349 2.84 -16.99 -9.51
C ASP A 349 2.01 -18.13 -10.11
N LYS A 350 1.47 -17.94 -11.33
CA LYS A 350 0.57 -18.88 -12.01
C LYS A 350 -0.70 -19.20 -11.21
N LYS A 351 -1.17 -18.24 -10.42
CA LYS A 351 -2.44 -18.33 -9.68
C LYS A 351 -3.62 -17.77 -10.47
N LEU A 352 -3.33 -16.92 -11.44
CA LEU A 352 -4.28 -16.42 -12.43
C LEU A 352 -3.84 -16.88 -13.80
N ASP A 353 -4.78 -17.41 -14.58
CA ASP A 353 -4.54 -17.82 -15.96
C ASP A 353 -4.72 -16.61 -16.89
N SER A 354 -3.65 -15.82 -16.99
CA SER A 354 -3.57 -14.66 -17.87
C SER A 354 -2.13 -14.49 -18.33
N TYR A 355 -1.95 -13.79 -19.45
CA TYR A 355 -0.63 -13.55 -20.01
C TYR A 355 -0.13 -12.16 -19.61
N LEU A 356 0.96 -12.10 -18.87
CA LEU A 356 1.68 -10.86 -18.59
C LEU A 356 3.07 -10.92 -19.23
N GLN A 357 3.30 -10.07 -20.23
CA GLN A 357 4.62 -9.91 -20.81
C GLN A 357 5.41 -8.84 -20.05
N VAL A 358 6.44 -9.28 -19.33
CA VAL A 358 7.43 -8.37 -18.73
C VAL A 358 8.54 -8.15 -19.74
N SER A 359 8.92 -6.89 -19.98
CA SER A 359 9.96 -6.54 -20.94
C SER A 359 11.02 -5.62 -20.32
N SER A 360 12.25 -5.66 -20.85
CA SER A 360 13.27 -4.65 -20.51
C SER A 360 12.85 -3.26 -21.01
N MET A 361 13.31 -2.18 -20.38
CA MET A 361 13.02 -0.83 -20.91
C MET A 361 14.14 -0.25 -21.74
N TYR A 362 15.37 -0.41 -21.27
CA TYR A 362 16.56 0.05 -21.95
C TYR A 362 17.28 -1.13 -22.59
N ALA A 363 18.11 -0.82 -23.58
CA ALA A 363 19.01 -1.81 -24.14
C ALA A 363 20.10 -2.14 -23.12
N LEU A 364 20.48 -3.41 -23.02
CA LEU A 364 21.65 -3.84 -22.27
C LEU A 364 22.84 -3.92 -23.22
N GLY A 365 23.98 -3.39 -22.79
CA GLY A 365 25.19 -3.46 -23.57
C GLY A 365 26.43 -3.15 -22.76
N THR A 366 27.52 -2.93 -23.48
CA THR A 366 28.82 -2.61 -22.88
C THR A 366 29.39 -1.32 -23.45
N ALA A 367 30.12 -0.57 -22.63
CA ALA A 367 30.90 0.56 -23.13
C ALA A 367 32.16 0.05 -23.83
N VAL A 368 32.35 0.43 -25.09
CA VAL A 368 33.53 0.08 -25.90
C VAL A 368 34.17 1.35 -26.46
N TYR A 369 35.48 1.32 -26.70
CA TYR A 369 36.15 2.44 -27.36
C TYR A 369 35.79 2.45 -28.86
N GLU A 370 35.48 3.63 -29.40
CA GLU A 370 35.09 3.82 -30.81
C GLU A 370 36.18 3.36 -31.79
N SER A 371 37.46 3.44 -31.39
CA SER A 371 38.59 2.89 -32.12
C SER A 371 39.70 2.48 -31.15
N GLU A 372 40.69 1.70 -31.62
CA GLU A 372 41.82 1.28 -30.78
C GLU A 372 42.60 2.43 -30.14
N HIS A 373 42.57 3.63 -30.76
CA HIS A 373 43.25 4.85 -30.32
C HIS A 373 42.26 5.96 -29.90
N GLY A 374 40.97 5.66 -29.83
CA GLY A 374 39.94 6.64 -29.50
C GLY A 374 39.77 6.80 -27.99
N ASP A 375 39.61 8.03 -27.52
CA ASP A 375 39.32 8.32 -26.11
C ASP A 375 37.81 8.30 -25.79
N ARG A 376 36.97 8.12 -26.81
CA ARG A 376 35.51 8.15 -26.68
C ARG A 376 34.94 6.73 -26.56
N LYS A 377 34.19 6.50 -25.48
CA LYS A 377 33.38 5.30 -25.31
C LYS A 377 32.03 5.46 -26.03
N VAL A 378 31.61 4.40 -26.71
CA VAL A 378 30.31 4.26 -27.35
C VAL A 378 29.59 3.04 -26.77
N PHE A 379 28.26 3.07 -26.79
CA PHE A 379 27.44 1.95 -26.35
C PHE A 379 27.44 0.84 -27.40
N SER A 380 27.76 -0.38 -26.98
CA SER A 380 27.68 -1.56 -27.82
C SER A 380 26.57 -2.45 -27.31
N GLU A 381 25.42 -2.38 -27.99
CA GLU A 381 24.21 -3.12 -27.68
C GLU A 381 24.44 -4.63 -27.71
N ILE A 382 23.80 -5.34 -26.78
CA ILE A 382 23.79 -6.79 -26.65
C ILE A 382 22.33 -7.30 -26.62
N ILE A 383 21.50 -6.72 -25.74
CA ILE A 383 20.06 -7.02 -25.67
C ILE A 383 19.31 -5.73 -25.99
N LYS A 384 18.36 -5.81 -26.93
CA LYS A 384 17.54 -4.65 -27.33
C LYS A 384 16.64 -4.17 -26.20
N ALA A 385 16.33 -2.88 -26.19
CA ALA A 385 15.24 -2.33 -25.40
C ALA A 385 13.92 -3.04 -25.72
N ARG A 386 12.99 -3.12 -24.74
CA ARG A 386 11.66 -3.74 -24.89
C ARG A 386 11.69 -5.23 -25.23
N SER A 387 12.80 -5.91 -24.92
CA SER A 387 12.91 -7.36 -25.12
C SER A 387 12.10 -8.11 -24.06
N PRO A 388 11.33 -9.15 -24.43
CA PRO A 388 10.60 -9.98 -23.47
C PRO A 388 11.54 -10.69 -22.50
N LEU A 389 11.15 -10.76 -21.23
CA LEU A 389 11.90 -11.45 -20.20
C LEU A 389 11.30 -12.84 -19.90
N PRO A 390 12.14 -13.87 -19.64
CA PRO A 390 13.60 -13.82 -19.59
C PRO A 390 14.23 -13.82 -20.99
N ILE A 391 15.41 -13.25 -21.12
CA ILE A 391 16.19 -13.23 -22.38
C ILE A 391 17.66 -13.47 -22.10
N ARG A 392 18.34 -14.12 -23.05
CA ARG A 392 19.75 -14.46 -22.96
C ARG A 392 20.46 -14.13 -24.27
N GLU A 393 21.59 -13.46 -24.15
CA GLU A 393 22.48 -13.16 -25.27
C GLU A 393 23.94 -13.45 -24.90
N LYS A 394 24.79 -13.62 -25.92
CA LYS A 394 26.21 -13.95 -25.76
C LYS A 394 27.09 -13.01 -26.56
N LYS A 395 28.25 -12.67 -26.00
CA LYS A 395 29.28 -11.90 -26.69
C LYS A 395 30.68 -12.39 -26.33
N ASN A 396 31.54 -12.46 -27.34
CA ASN A 396 32.91 -12.92 -27.17
C ASN A 396 33.83 -11.75 -26.86
N TYR A 397 34.74 -11.97 -25.91
CA TYR A 397 35.75 -11.01 -25.49
C TYR A 397 37.13 -11.65 -25.56
N SER A 398 38.15 -10.82 -25.79
CA SER A 398 39.55 -11.23 -25.78
C SER A 398 40.42 -10.10 -25.21
N PRO A 399 41.53 -10.40 -24.52
CA PRO A 399 42.42 -9.36 -24.02
C PRO A 399 43.11 -8.61 -25.18
N LYS A 400 43.58 -7.38 -24.89
CA LYS A 400 44.30 -6.55 -25.87
C LYS A 400 45.75 -7.02 -26.05
N THR A 401 46.38 -7.48 -24.97
CA THR A 401 47.79 -7.91 -24.94
C THR A 401 47.92 -9.34 -24.42
N ASP A 402 49.03 -9.99 -24.75
CA ASP A 402 49.38 -11.29 -24.16
C ASP A 402 49.54 -11.17 -22.64
N PHE A 403 49.18 -12.24 -21.91
CA PHE A 403 49.36 -12.36 -20.47
C PHE A 403 48.66 -11.27 -19.63
N GLN A 404 47.65 -10.61 -20.20
CA GLN A 404 46.83 -9.65 -19.49
C GLN A 404 46.10 -10.35 -18.32
N PRO A 405 46.22 -9.87 -17.06
CA PRO A 405 45.72 -10.60 -15.88
C PRO A 405 44.19 -10.58 -15.77
N GLU A 406 43.53 -9.57 -16.30
CA GLU A 406 42.09 -9.38 -16.19
C GLU A 406 41.54 -8.49 -17.32
N VAL A 407 40.26 -8.64 -17.64
CA VAL A 407 39.50 -7.79 -18.57
C VAL A 407 38.39 -7.09 -17.81
N ASN A 408 38.35 -5.76 -17.87
CA ASN A 408 37.29 -4.95 -17.27
C ASN A 408 36.21 -4.65 -18.32
N ILE A 409 34.97 -5.00 -18.01
CA ILE A 409 33.81 -4.81 -18.88
C ILE A 409 32.79 -3.96 -18.16
N GLU A 410 32.57 -2.74 -18.66
CA GLU A 410 31.51 -1.86 -18.15
C GLU A 410 30.19 -2.25 -18.78
N ILE A 411 29.22 -2.64 -17.95
CA ILE A 411 27.89 -3.09 -18.36
C ILE A 411 26.89 -1.95 -18.10
N TRP A 412 26.09 -1.63 -19.10
CA TRP A 412 25.20 -0.48 -19.11
C TRP A 412 23.79 -0.85 -19.54
N GLU A 413 22.80 -0.18 -18.94
CA GLU A 413 21.46 0.01 -19.49
C GLU A 413 21.43 1.38 -20.15
N ALA A 414 21.16 1.44 -21.46
CA ALA A 414 21.24 2.68 -22.21
C ALA A 414 20.22 2.76 -23.36
N ASP A 415 19.95 3.99 -23.79
CA ASP A 415 19.38 4.31 -25.09
C ASP A 415 20.53 4.30 -26.13
N PRO A 416 20.49 3.40 -27.14
CA PRO A 416 21.53 3.31 -28.17
C PRO A 416 21.74 4.60 -28.97
N ASP A 417 20.71 5.45 -29.08
CA ASP A 417 20.75 6.69 -29.86
C ASP A 417 21.33 7.88 -29.07
N LYS A 418 21.61 7.69 -27.78
CA LYS A 418 22.14 8.73 -26.88
C LYS A 418 23.58 8.42 -26.45
N PRO A 419 24.40 9.46 -26.19
CA PRO A 419 25.75 9.24 -25.66
C PRO A 419 25.69 8.60 -24.27
N LEU A 420 26.68 7.79 -23.90
CA LEU A 420 26.76 7.17 -22.56
C LEU A 420 26.74 8.17 -21.40
N SER A 421 27.11 9.42 -21.66
CA SER A 421 27.04 10.53 -20.68
C SER A 421 25.62 11.07 -20.48
N ASP A 422 24.64 10.62 -21.26
CA ASP A 422 23.25 11.01 -21.09
C ASP A 422 22.74 10.56 -19.71
N PRO A 423 22.06 11.42 -18.93
CA PRO A 423 21.55 11.07 -17.61
C PRO A 423 20.52 9.93 -17.57
N GLU A 424 19.98 9.48 -18.71
CA GLU A 424 19.13 8.28 -18.80
C GLU A 424 19.92 6.98 -18.87
N ASN A 425 21.18 7.05 -19.33
CA ASN A 425 22.05 5.89 -19.42
C ASN A 425 22.66 5.59 -18.05
N PHE A 426 22.62 4.32 -17.66
CA PHE A 426 23.00 3.90 -16.31
C PHE A 426 24.00 2.74 -16.37
N GLN A 427 25.17 2.95 -15.77
CA GLN A 427 26.15 1.90 -15.58
C GLN A 427 25.70 0.96 -14.47
N LEU A 428 25.38 -0.28 -14.82
CA LEU A 428 25.02 -1.30 -13.85
C LEU A 428 26.23 -1.70 -13.00
N THR A 429 27.35 -2.02 -13.66
CA THR A 429 28.56 -2.47 -12.97
C THR A 429 29.79 -2.42 -13.88
N THR A 430 30.97 -2.57 -13.28
CA THR A 430 32.19 -2.95 -13.99
C THR A 430 32.53 -4.39 -13.61
N LEU A 431 32.37 -5.30 -14.57
CA LEU A 431 32.72 -6.71 -14.40
C LEU A 431 34.22 -6.88 -14.58
N ASN A 432 34.91 -7.36 -13.53
CA ASN A 432 36.31 -7.73 -13.59
C ASN A 432 36.43 -9.23 -13.88
N VAL A 433 36.79 -9.59 -15.12
CA VAL A 433 37.02 -10.98 -15.52
C VAL A 433 38.51 -11.28 -15.37
N ARG A 434 38.90 -11.89 -14.25
CA ARG A 434 40.28 -12.26 -13.95
C ARG A 434 40.60 -13.65 -14.47
N TYR A 435 41.76 -13.80 -15.12
CA TYR A 435 42.27 -15.11 -15.50
C TYR A 435 42.98 -15.78 -14.31
N PRO A 436 42.77 -17.09 -14.09
CA PRO A 436 43.42 -17.82 -13.00
C PRO A 436 44.94 -17.95 -13.20
N GLU A 437 45.39 -17.90 -14.44
CA GLU A 437 46.77 -18.00 -14.87
C GLU A 437 47.04 -17.06 -16.06
N PRO A 438 48.27 -16.56 -16.27
CA PRO A 438 48.57 -15.76 -17.44
C PRO A 438 48.45 -16.58 -18.73
N LEU A 439 47.63 -16.11 -19.67
CA LEU A 439 47.38 -16.78 -20.95
C LEU A 439 47.85 -15.91 -22.14
N PRO A 440 48.43 -16.51 -23.20
CA PRO A 440 48.61 -15.83 -24.48
C PRO A 440 47.26 -15.36 -25.04
N ARG A 441 47.24 -14.24 -25.78
CA ARG A 441 46.01 -13.60 -26.27
C ARG A 441 45.13 -14.55 -27.09
N ASN A 442 45.74 -15.41 -27.91
CA ASN A 442 45.04 -16.38 -28.75
C ASN A 442 44.42 -17.56 -27.98
N GLN A 443 44.70 -17.70 -26.68
CA GLN A 443 44.14 -18.72 -25.79
C GLN A 443 43.24 -18.13 -24.69
N ALA A 444 43.15 -16.80 -24.63
CA ALA A 444 42.50 -16.06 -23.56
C ALA A 444 41.12 -15.50 -23.96
N SER A 445 40.53 -15.96 -25.07
CA SER A 445 39.16 -15.56 -25.41
C SER A 445 38.15 -16.23 -24.48
N PHE A 446 37.11 -15.49 -24.12
CA PHE A 446 36.01 -16.01 -23.32
C PHE A 446 34.67 -15.50 -23.86
N THR A 447 33.66 -16.33 -23.73
CA THR A 447 32.28 -16.00 -24.03
C THR A 447 31.59 -15.50 -22.76
N LEU A 448 31.02 -14.31 -22.81
CA LEU A 448 30.20 -13.76 -21.74
C LEU A 448 28.72 -13.90 -22.11
N GLU A 449 27.99 -14.67 -21.30
CA GLU A 449 26.54 -14.83 -21.38
C GLU A 449 25.86 -13.82 -20.46
N TYR A 450 24.91 -13.07 -21.02
CA TYR A 450 24.09 -12.08 -20.34
C TYR A 450 22.67 -12.62 -20.28
N THR A 451 22.14 -12.87 -19.08
CA THR A 451 20.78 -13.37 -18.90
C THR A 451 19.99 -12.40 -18.04
N TYR A 452 18.99 -11.74 -18.61
CA TYR A 452 17.94 -11.14 -17.78
C TYR A 452 16.96 -12.23 -17.36
N GLN A 453 16.79 -12.35 -16.05
CA GLN A 453 15.78 -13.24 -15.48
C GLN A 453 14.38 -12.61 -15.56
N ARG A 454 13.36 -13.37 -15.13
CA ARG A 454 11.96 -12.90 -15.13
C ARG A 454 11.72 -11.68 -14.24
N ASP A 455 12.55 -11.50 -13.23
CA ASP A 455 12.52 -10.36 -12.30
C ASP A 455 13.31 -9.14 -12.77
N GLY A 456 13.89 -9.21 -13.97
CA GLY A 456 14.71 -8.14 -14.53
C GLY A 456 16.07 -8.00 -13.86
N LEU A 457 16.54 -8.99 -13.08
CA LEU A 457 17.92 -9.05 -12.63
C LEU A 457 18.83 -9.64 -13.71
N LEU A 458 19.99 -9.02 -13.86
CA LEU A 458 21.02 -9.45 -14.80
C LEU A 458 21.91 -10.49 -14.12
N HIS A 459 22.03 -11.65 -14.75
CA HIS A 459 23.00 -12.67 -14.41
C HIS A 459 24.06 -12.74 -15.52
N VAL A 460 25.33 -12.72 -15.13
CA VAL A 460 26.46 -12.78 -16.08
C VAL A 460 27.29 -14.04 -15.84
N LYS A 461 27.69 -14.69 -16.93
CA LYS A 461 28.54 -15.87 -16.87
C LYS A 461 29.64 -15.82 -17.92
N ALA A 462 30.90 -15.69 -17.47
CA ALA A 462 32.08 -15.70 -18.33
C ALA A 462 32.66 -17.12 -18.39
N THR A 463 32.80 -17.68 -19.59
CA THR A 463 33.37 -19.03 -19.82
C THR A 463 34.54 -18.94 -20.79
N LEU A 464 35.71 -19.43 -20.39
CA LEU A 464 36.91 -19.45 -21.23
C LEU A 464 36.70 -20.40 -22.42
N ASP A 465 37.00 -19.95 -23.63
CA ASP A 465 36.67 -20.70 -24.85
C ASP A 465 37.58 -21.93 -25.04
N ARG A 466 38.81 -21.88 -24.52
CA ARG A 466 39.81 -22.94 -24.70
C ARG A 466 39.41 -24.27 -24.06
N ASP A 467 38.92 -24.21 -22.83
CA ASP A 467 38.70 -25.39 -21.98
C ASP A 467 37.35 -25.39 -21.25
N GLY A 468 36.50 -24.37 -21.49
CA GLY A 468 35.19 -24.26 -20.88
C GLY A 468 35.21 -23.88 -19.40
N ARG A 469 36.37 -23.49 -18.84
CA ARG A 469 36.46 -23.07 -17.44
C ARG A 469 35.64 -21.79 -17.22
N VAL A 470 34.78 -21.80 -16.21
CA VAL A 470 33.99 -20.63 -15.80
C VAL A 470 34.89 -19.67 -15.03
N LEU A 471 35.01 -18.44 -15.53
CA LEU A 471 35.81 -17.37 -14.92
C LEU A 471 34.97 -16.53 -13.96
N VAL A 472 33.70 -16.32 -14.30
CA VAL A 472 32.73 -15.55 -13.51
C VAL A 472 31.35 -16.19 -13.66
N ASP A 473 30.61 -16.29 -12.56
CA ASP A 473 29.23 -16.80 -12.52
C ASP A 473 28.51 -16.08 -11.36
N GLN A 474 27.82 -14.98 -11.66
CA GLN A 474 27.16 -14.19 -10.62
C GLN A 474 25.95 -13.40 -11.12
N GLU A 475 24.99 -13.23 -10.22
CA GLU A 475 23.97 -12.18 -10.33
C GLU A 475 24.62 -10.82 -10.10
N ILE A 476 24.28 -9.84 -10.93
CA ILE A 476 24.61 -8.45 -10.66
C ILE A 476 23.56 -7.92 -9.68
N SER A 477 23.92 -7.91 -8.39
CA SER A 477 23.07 -7.42 -7.29
C SER A 477 23.66 -6.22 -6.53
N ASP A 478 24.96 -5.98 -6.67
CA ASP A 478 25.69 -4.85 -6.08
C ASP A 478 26.15 -3.89 -7.18
N PHE A 479 25.54 -2.71 -7.23
CA PHE A 479 25.68 -1.77 -8.35
C PHE A 479 26.42 -0.51 -7.91
N THR A 480 27.55 -0.69 -7.22
CA THR A 480 28.29 0.39 -6.53
C THR A 480 28.92 1.42 -7.46
N HIS A 481 29.02 1.12 -8.75
CA HIS A 481 29.77 1.94 -9.71
C HIS A 481 28.91 2.99 -10.42
N GLY A 482 27.59 3.01 -10.18
CA GLY A 482 26.66 4.06 -10.64
C GLY A 482 26.40 5.16 -9.62
N GLY A 483 27.22 5.29 -8.56
CA GLY A 483 27.02 6.23 -7.44
C GLY A 483 26.22 5.66 -6.27
N SER A 484 25.66 4.46 -6.42
CA SER A 484 24.82 3.84 -5.41
C SER A 484 25.59 2.99 -4.40
N ILE A 485 25.01 2.78 -3.22
CA ILE A 485 25.62 1.97 -2.16
C ILE A 485 25.19 0.49 -2.25
N SER A 486 25.99 -0.43 -1.69
CA SER A 486 25.66 -1.86 -1.66
C SER A 486 24.47 -2.15 -0.75
N ILE A 487 23.79 -3.29 -0.95
CA ILE A 487 22.63 -3.68 -0.13
C ILE A 487 23.00 -3.77 1.35
N ASP A 488 24.21 -4.25 1.67
CA ASP A 488 24.68 -4.32 3.06
C ASP A 488 24.94 -2.94 3.68
N GLU A 489 25.42 -1.97 2.89
CA GLU A 489 25.53 -0.58 3.35
C GLU A 489 24.14 0.05 3.56
N ILE A 490 23.17 -0.23 2.67
CA ILE A 490 21.77 0.21 2.85
C ILE A 490 21.21 -0.33 4.17
N ARG A 491 21.42 -1.63 4.44
CA ARG A 491 20.99 -2.27 5.70
C ARG A 491 21.66 -1.64 6.91
N ARG A 492 22.98 -1.40 6.88
CA ARG A 492 23.71 -0.72 7.97
C ARG A 492 23.12 0.66 8.26
N GLN A 493 22.89 1.46 7.21
CA GLN A 493 22.31 2.80 7.34
C GLN A 493 20.86 2.74 7.88
N MET A 494 20.06 1.78 7.42
CA MET A 494 18.69 1.56 7.89
C MET A 494 18.65 1.15 9.37
N THR A 495 19.50 0.22 9.81
CA THR A 495 19.63 -0.13 11.23
C THR A 495 20.07 1.07 12.07
N ALA A 496 20.90 1.97 11.51
CA ALA A 496 21.21 3.22 12.18
C ALA A 496 19.99 4.15 12.30
N LEU A 497 18.96 4.07 11.45
CA LEU A 497 17.73 4.85 11.61
C LEU A 497 16.87 4.36 12.80
N GLU A 498 16.96 3.08 13.14
CA GLU A 498 16.17 2.47 14.23
C GLU A 498 16.70 2.80 15.63
N GLY A 499 17.94 3.33 15.73
CA GLY A 499 18.67 3.71 16.93
C GLY A 499 18.01 3.46 18.31
N LEU A 500 18.14 2.23 18.82
CA LEU A 500 18.62 2.02 20.19
C LEU A 500 20.10 2.46 20.22
N PRO A 501 20.56 3.32 21.16
CA PRO A 501 22.00 3.46 21.36
C PRO A 501 22.53 2.16 21.97
N ALA A 502 23.49 1.51 21.31
CA ALA A 502 24.39 0.60 22.00
C ALA A 502 25.09 1.41 23.10
N HIS A 503 24.89 1.06 24.36
CA HIS A 503 25.60 1.69 25.48
C HIS A 503 27.12 1.54 25.29
N PRO A 504 27.91 2.62 25.33
CA PRO A 504 29.15 2.61 26.07
C PRO A 504 28.82 3.00 27.51
N SER A 505 29.05 2.07 28.44
CA SER A 505 28.99 2.35 29.87
C SER A 505 29.80 3.61 30.20
N PRO A 506 29.25 4.64 30.88
CA PRO A 506 30.05 5.75 31.34
C PRO A 506 31.00 5.24 32.42
N ALA A 507 32.30 5.28 32.12
CA ALA A 507 33.34 5.07 33.12
C ALA A 507 33.08 5.98 34.32
N ALA A 508 33.09 5.39 35.51
CA ALA A 508 32.83 6.04 36.78
C ALA A 508 33.80 7.21 37.02
N ALA A 509 33.28 8.43 36.98
CA ALA A 509 33.91 9.57 37.63
C ALA A 509 33.36 9.67 39.07
N ARG A 510 34.18 9.28 40.04
CA ARG A 510 33.93 9.49 41.47
C ARG A 510 33.88 10.99 41.79
N PRO A 511 32.90 11.50 42.54
CA PRO A 511 33.04 12.75 43.26
C PRO A 511 33.64 12.53 44.67
N PRO A 512 34.32 13.54 45.25
CA PRO A 512 34.93 13.44 46.56
C PRO A 512 33.89 13.57 47.68
N THR A 513 34.20 12.90 48.79
CA THR A 513 33.50 12.92 50.07
C THR A 513 33.63 14.26 50.79
N THR A 514 32.51 14.77 51.34
CA THR A 514 32.50 15.61 52.55
C THR A 514 31.20 15.37 53.32
N GLY A 515 31.29 15.46 54.65
CA GLY A 515 30.39 14.83 55.60
C GLY A 515 29.22 15.69 56.12
N GLN A 516 28.25 14.96 56.66
CA GLN A 516 27.38 15.22 57.83
C GLN A 516 26.47 16.46 57.88
N ALA A 517 25.15 16.24 58.03
CA ALA A 517 24.41 16.38 59.30
C ALA A 517 22.92 15.97 59.13
N ALA A 518 22.23 15.69 60.25
CA ALA A 518 21.08 14.77 60.37
C ALA A 518 19.67 15.41 60.60
N ARG A 519 18.64 14.53 60.66
CA ARG A 519 17.23 14.62 61.16
C ARG A 519 16.14 14.81 60.08
N ALA A 520 14.95 14.20 60.09
CA ALA A 520 14.26 13.20 60.94
C ALA A 520 13.06 12.55 60.18
N ALA A 521 12.58 11.40 60.70
CA ALA A 521 11.45 10.49 60.33
C ALA A 521 10.04 11.14 60.20
N ALA A 522 8.92 10.60 59.67
CA ALA A 522 8.38 9.35 59.05
C ALA A 522 6.91 9.67 58.54
N PRO A 523 5.97 8.74 58.13
CA PRO A 523 6.01 7.33 57.70
C PRO A 523 5.25 7.01 56.36
N ALA A 524 5.34 5.75 55.92
CA ALA A 524 4.57 5.11 54.84
C ALA A 524 3.36 4.29 55.37
N PRO A 525 2.46 3.80 54.48
CA PRO A 525 2.23 2.35 54.36
C PRO A 525 2.06 1.94 52.87
N GLY A 526 2.19 0.71 52.38
CA GLY A 526 2.47 -0.63 52.89
C GLY A 526 2.24 -1.57 51.69
N ARG A 527 3.21 -2.43 51.35
CA ARG A 527 3.13 -3.42 50.25
C ARG A 527 2.62 -4.76 50.78
N ILE A 528 1.87 -5.52 49.96
CA ILE A 528 1.70 -6.98 50.08
C ILE A 528 1.86 -7.63 48.68
N PRO A 529 2.47 -8.83 48.56
CA PRO A 529 3.21 -9.27 47.38
C PRO A 529 2.46 -10.26 46.47
N ALA A 530 3.09 -10.54 45.32
CA ALA A 530 2.65 -11.42 44.24
C ALA A 530 2.58 -12.92 44.62
N GLY A 531 1.63 -13.64 44.03
CA GLY A 531 1.53 -15.10 44.01
C GLY A 531 0.97 -15.61 42.68
N THR A 532 1.63 -16.63 42.12
CA THR A 532 1.41 -17.30 40.82
C THR A 532 0.24 -18.32 40.84
N PRO A 533 -0.20 -18.84 39.66
CA PRO A 533 -1.55 -19.37 39.42
C PRO A 533 -1.75 -20.86 39.72
N GLY A 534 -2.99 -21.27 40.03
CA GLY A 534 -3.40 -22.67 40.14
C GLY A 534 -4.90 -22.90 39.84
N THR A 535 -5.14 -23.68 38.78
CA THR A 535 -6.29 -24.58 38.44
C THR A 535 -7.76 -24.15 38.68
N PRO A 536 -8.65 -24.25 37.66
CA PRO A 536 -10.08 -23.97 37.79
C PRO A 536 -10.86 -25.20 38.31
N GLY A 537 -11.44 -25.08 39.50
CA GLY A 537 -12.49 -25.98 40.00
C GLY A 537 -13.88 -25.44 39.67
N GLY A 538 -14.78 -26.34 39.25
CA GLY A 538 -16.11 -26.03 38.74
C GLY A 538 -17.07 -25.41 39.77
N GLY A 539 -17.86 -24.45 39.28
CA GLY A 539 -19.09 -23.94 39.89
C GLY A 539 -20.11 -23.73 38.77
N ALA A 540 -21.30 -24.31 38.93
CA ALA A 540 -22.38 -24.27 37.96
C ALA A 540 -22.75 -22.82 37.58
N ARG A 541 -22.55 -22.46 36.31
CA ARG A 541 -23.01 -21.19 35.73
C ARG A 541 -24.52 -21.30 35.54
N SER A 542 -25.31 -20.47 36.21
CA SER A 542 -26.71 -20.29 35.83
C SER A 542 -26.75 -19.67 34.43
N GLY A 543 -27.25 -20.40 33.44
CA GLY A 543 -27.39 -19.91 32.06
C GLY A 543 -28.34 -18.71 31.94
N PRO A 544 -28.43 -18.09 30.74
CA PRO A 544 -29.31 -16.95 30.50
C PRO A 544 -30.79 -17.29 30.74
N ARG A 545 -31.56 -16.34 31.28
CA ARG A 545 -33.01 -16.49 31.51
C ARG A 545 -33.86 -16.16 30.29
N ALA A 546 -33.30 -15.43 29.33
CA ALA A 546 -33.96 -15.05 28.09
C ALA A 546 -32.92 -15.00 26.95
N LEU A 547 -33.33 -15.43 25.77
CA LEU A 547 -32.56 -15.50 24.53
C LEU A 547 -33.38 -14.87 23.41
N VAL A 548 -32.74 -14.01 22.61
CA VAL A 548 -33.32 -13.47 21.38
C VAL A 548 -32.47 -13.93 20.21
N VAL A 549 -33.07 -14.70 19.31
CA VAL A 549 -32.39 -15.29 18.15
C VAL A 549 -32.62 -14.42 16.94
N ASP A 550 -31.52 -14.03 16.30
CA ASP A 550 -31.54 -13.46 14.96
C ASP A 550 -31.77 -14.57 13.93
N GLY A 551 -33.05 -14.87 13.70
CA GLY A 551 -33.44 -16.02 12.91
C GLY A 551 -33.06 -15.91 11.44
N SER A 552 -32.95 -14.69 10.89
CA SER A 552 -32.52 -14.50 9.49
C SER A 552 -31.03 -14.74 9.34
N ASN A 553 -30.21 -14.24 10.27
CA ASN A 553 -28.78 -14.56 10.29
C ASN A 553 -28.50 -16.06 10.44
N ILE A 554 -29.23 -16.75 11.31
CA ILE A 554 -29.06 -18.21 11.52
C ILE A 554 -29.56 -19.04 10.32
N ALA A 555 -30.64 -18.63 9.65
CA ALA A 555 -31.15 -19.31 8.45
C ALA A 555 -30.18 -19.23 7.27
N TRP A 556 -29.35 -18.18 7.22
CA TRP A 556 -28.28 -17.97 6.23
C TRP A 556 -26.92 -18.54 6.65
N LEU A 557 -26.81 -19.15 7.83
CA LEU A 557 -25.52 -19.62 8.32
C LEU A 557 -24.90 -20.67 7.38
N GLY A 558 -23.73 -20.35 6.83
CA GLY A 558 -23.00 -21.22 5.90
C GLY A 558 -23.55 -21.26 4.48
N ARG A 559 -24.43 -20.33 4.10
CA ARG A 559 -25.09 -20.22 2.79
C ARG A 559 -24.85 -18.83 2.21
N ASP A 560 -24.61 -18.73 0.90
CA ASP A 560 -24.33 -17.45 0.24
C ASP A 560 -25.38 -17.10 -0.81
N ALA A 561 -26.11 -16.01 -0.59
CA ALA A 561 -27.11 -15.49 -1.52
C ALA A 561 -26.50 -15.14 -2.90
N LYS A 562 -25.19 -14.87 -2.97
CA LYS A 562 -24.48 -14.60 -4.23
C LYS A 562 -24.06 -15.87 -4.99
N ALA A 563 -24.13 -17.03 -4.34
CA ALA A 563 -23.86 -18.34 -4.93
C ALA A 563 -25.15 -19.09 -5.33
N ASP A 564 -26.28 -18.40 -5.38
CA ASP A 564 -27.63 -18.94 -5.67
C ASP A 564 -28.16 -19.93 -4.60
N ASP A 565 -27.60 -19.87 -3.37
CA ASP A 565 -28.15 -20.60 -2.23
C ASP A 565 -29.40 -19.91 -1.67
N SER A 566 -30.32 -20.70 -1.12
CA SER A 566 -31.48 -20.21 -0.36
C SER A 566 -31.31 -20.45 1.15
N PRO A 567 -31.84 -19.55 2.01
CA PRO A 567 -31.84 -19.76 3.45
C PRO A 567 -32.69 -20.98 3.80
N SER A 568 -32.42 -21.62 4.94
CA SER A 568 -33.16 -22.81 5.37
C SER A 568 -33.91 -22.58 6.68
N LEU A 569 -35.23 -22.78 6.62
CA LEU A 569 -36.06 -22.77 7.83
C LEU A 569 -35.79 -23.98 8.72
N ALA A 570 -35.58 -25.16 8.12
CA ALA A 570 -35.22 -26.37 8.87
C ALA A 570 -33.95 -26.15 9.72
N GLN A 571 -32.92 -25.55 9.15
CA GLN A 571 -31.68 -25.19 9.85
C GLN A 571 -31.93 -24.25 11.04
N LEU A 572 -32.77 -23.23 10.86
CA LEU A 572 -33.16 -22.32 11.95
C LEU A 572 -33.90 -23.06 13.06
N LEU A 573 -34.84 -23.95 12.71
CA LEU A 573 -35.61 -24.70 13.70
C LEU A 573 -34.74 -25.70 14.48
N GLU A 574 -33.79 -26.37 13.81
CA GLU A 574 -32.79 -27.24 14.44
C GLU A 574 -31.92 -26.46 15.43
N ALA A 575 -31.41 -25.28 15.03
CA ALA A 575 -30.64 -24.41 15.90
C ALA A 575 -31.44 -23.99 17.14
N VAL A 576 -32.70 -23.60 16.96
CA VAL A 576 -33.58 -23.19 18.06
C VAL A 576 -33.91 -24.35 19.00
N ALA A 577 -34.07 -25.58 18.47
CA ALA A 577 -34.28 -26.77 19.28
C ALA A 577 -33.05 -27.10 20.13
N ALA A 578 -31.86 -27.12 19.53
CA ALA A 578 -30.60 -27.32 20.24
C ALA A 578 -30.33 -26.23 21.29
N LEU A 579 -30.68 -24.98 20.97
CA LEU A 579 -30.57 -23.86 21.90
C LEU A 579 -31.48 -24.02 23.12
N ARG A 580 -32.71 -24.51 22.93
CA ARG A 580 -33.65 -24.83 24.03
C ARG A 580 -33.18 -26.01 24.87
N GLU A 581 -32.52 -26.99 24.27
CA GLU A 581 -31.93 -28.12 25.01
C GLU A 581 -30.72 -27.66 25.84
N GLN A 582 -29.87 -26.80 25.29
CA GLN A 582 -28.72 -26.23 26.00
C GLN A 582 -29.14 -25.27 27.12
N PHE A 583 -30.28 -24.58 26.96
CA PHE A 583 -30.81 -23.61 27.93
C PHE A 583 -32.29 -23.88 28.29
N PRO A 584 -32.60 -24.99 28.99
CA PRO A 584 -33.98 -25.48 29.18
C PRO A 584 -34.86 -24.58 30.05
N GLY A 585 -34.28 -23.61 30.76
CA GLY A 585 -35.00 -22.62 31.57
C GLY A 585 -35.08 -21.22 30.93
N ALA A 586 -34.57 -21.04 29.71
CA ALA A 586 -34.56 -19.75 29.03
C ALA A 586 -35.81 -19.57 28.17
N THR A 587 -36.39 -18.37 28.21
CA THR A 587 -37.35 -17.95 27.17
C THR A 587 -36.60 -17.70 25.85
N VAL A 588 -37.12 -18.19 24.72
CA VAL A 588 -36.47 -18.04 23.41
C VAL A 588 -37.41 -17.35 22.45
N ASP A 589 -37.09 -16.10 22.09
CA ASP A 589 -37.78 -15.32 21.08
C ASP A 589 -36.99 -15.39 19.77
N VAL A 590 -37.63 -15.79 18.67
CA VAL A 590 -36.99 -15.87 17.34
C VAL A 590 -37.53 -14.75 16.47
N ILE A 591 -36.66 -13.85 16.00
CA ILE A 591 -37.03 -12.72 15.15
C ILE A 591 -36.52 -12.96 13.73
N VAL A 592 -37.35 -12.70 12.72
CA VAL A 592 -36.95 -12.82 11.31
C VAL A 592 -37.30 -11.56 10.51
N ASP A 593 -36.53 -11.29 9.48
CA ASP A 593 -36.83 -10.26 8.49
C ASP A 593 -38.13 -10.56 7.76
N ALA A 594 -38.85 -9.50 7.39
CA ALA A 594 -40.06 -9.61 6.57
C ALA A 594 -39.78 -10.25 5.20
N ALA A 595 -38.54 -10.12 4.69
CA ALA A 595 -38.11 -10.68 3.42
C ALA A 595 -37.84 -12.19 3.46
N LEU A 596 -37.58 -12.78 4.64
CA LEU A 596 -37.16 -14.19 4.75
C LEU A 596 -38.19 -15.13 4.12
N ILE A 597 -39.49 -14.85 4.28
CA ILE A 597 -40.57 -15.67 3.69
C ILE A 597 -40.54 -15.76 2.16
N HIS A 598 -39.99 -14.75 1.49
CA HIS A 598 -39.88 -14.71 0.03
C HIS A 598 -38.57 -15.35 -0.46
N GLN A 599 -37.59 -15.51 0.44
CA GLN A 599 -36.29 -16.11 0.16
C GLN A 599 -36.30 -17.63 0.38
N LEU A 600 -37.19 -18.16 1.21
CA LEU A 600 -37.32 -19.60 1.45
C LEU A 600 -37.86 -20.36 0.22
N GLU A 601 -37.50 -21.63 0.12
CA GLU A 601 -38.07 -22.61 -0.81
C GLU A 601 -39.58 -22.78 -0.60
N GLU A 602 -40.32 -23.09 -1.67
CA GLU A 602 -41.79 -23.08 -1.68
C GLU A 602 -42.42 -23.93 -0.55
N GLY A 603 -41.82 -25.07 -0.22
CA GLY A 603 -42.26 -25.95 0.87
C GLY A 603 -42.05 -25.40 2.29
N GLU A 604 -41.01 -24.59 2.51
CA GLU A 604 -40.69 -24.03 3.84
C GLU A 604 -41.50 -22.76 4.14
N ARG A 605 -42.06 -22.08 3.12
CA ARG A 605 -42.85 -20.85 3.29
C ARG A 605 -44.10 -21.07 4.13
N ASP A 606 -44.82 -22.16 3.89
CA ASP A 606 -46.06 -22.46 4.61
C ASP A 606 -45.80 -22.94 6.04
N GLU A 607 -44.66 -23.59 6.26
CA GLU A 607 -44.17 -23.89 7.60
C GLU A 607 -43.80 -22.63 8.38
N LEU A 608 -43.09 -21.67 7.77
CA LEU A 608 -42.80 -20.38 8.41
C LEU A 608 -44.10 -19.66 8.79
N LYS A 609 -45.10 -19.61 7.90
CA LYS A 609 -46.42 -19.02 8.22
C LYS A 609 -47.14 -19.72 9.37
N ARG A 610 -46.95 -21.03 9.55
CA ARG A 610 -47.49 -21.77 10.72
C ARG A 610 -46.78 -21.34 12.00
N HIS A 611 -45.45 -21.25 11.99
CA HIS A 611 -44.65 -20.81 13.14
C HIS A 611 -44.88 -19.34 13.51
N ILE A 612 -45.17 -18.49 12.53
CA ILE A 612 -45.58 -17.09 12.77
C ILE A 612 -46.96 -17.04 13.46
N ARG A 613 -47.93 -17.81 12.96
CA ARG A 613 -49.28 -17.85 13.57
C ARG A 613 -49.29 -18.43 14.97
N SER A 614 -48.40 -19.38 15.28
CA SER A 614 -48.27 -19.95 16.62
C SER A 614 -47.46 -19.07 17.58
N GLY A 615 -46.88 -17.97 17.10
CA GLY A 615 -46.05 -17.06 17.89
C GLY A 615 -44.65 -17.61 18.20
N LEU A 616 -44.23 -18.70 17.56
CA LEU A 616 -42.89 -19.27 17.72
C LEU A 616 -41.81 -18.44 17.00
N ILE A 617 -42.16 -17.81 15.89
CA ILE A 617 -41.30 -16.91 15.13
C ILE A 617 -42.03 -15.59 14.95
N THR A 618 -41.36 -14.47 15.21
CA THR A 618 -41.93 -13.13 15.06
C THR A 618 -41.29 -12.43 13.87
N PRO A 619 -42.04 -12.13 12.79
CA PRO A 619 -41.52 -11.35 11.69
C PRO A 619 -41.53 -9.86 12.04
N VAL A 620 -40.58 -9.11 11.49
CA VAL A 620 -40.60 -7.63 11.55
C VAL A 620 -41.71 -7.09 10.63
N PRO A 621 -42.35 -5.95 10.95
CA PRO A 621 -43.39 -5.37 10.10
C PRO A 621 -42.96 -5.19 8.63
N ALA A 622 -43.92 -5.32 7.70
CA ALA A 622 -43.67 -5.16 6.27
C ALA A 622 -43.29 -3.71 5.92
N GLY A 623 -42.37 -3.52 4.96
CA GLY A 623 -41.87 -2.19 4.54
C GLY A 623 -40.65 -1.68 5.31
N THR A 624 -40.02 -2.55 6.11
CA THR A 624 -38.82 -2.22 6.90
C THR A 624 -37.67 -3.18 6.60
N SER A 625 -36.95 -2.97 5.50
CA SER A 625 -35.70 -3.70 5.20
C SER A 625 -34.56 -3.23 6.11
N GLY A 626 -33.78 -4.16 6.67
CA GLY A 626 -32.62 -3.86 7.52
C GLY A 626 -32.95 -3.42 8.96
N LYS A 627 -34.18 -3.64 9.44
CA LYS A 627 -34.59 -3.31 10.82
C LYS A 627 -34.80 -4.52 11.74
N ALA A 628 -34.63 -5.76 11.26
CA ALA A 628 -34.66 -6.94 12.14
C ALA A 628 -33.56 -6.87 13.19
N ASP A 629 -32.33 -6.56 12.80
CA ASP A 629 -31.18 -6.42 13.70
C ASP A 629 -31.46 -5.42 14.83
N ARG A 630 -32.09 -4.29 14.49
CA ARG A 630 -32.48 -3.27 15.46
C ARG A 630 -33.57 -3.77 16.40
N LEU A 631 -34.56 -4.53 15.90
CA LEU A 631 -35.61 -5.11 16.74
C LEU A 631 -35.05 -6.20 17.66
N VAL A 632 -34.15 -7.05 17.16
CA VAL A 632 -33.41 -8.06 17.93
C VAL A 632 -32.64 -7.40 19.07
N ALA A 633 -31.83 -6.39 18.76
CA ALA A 633 -31.07 -5.65 19.76
C ALA A 633 -32.00 -4.94 20.78
N THR A 634 -33.03 -4.23 20.31
CA THR A 634 -33.98 -3.52 21.19
C THR A 634 -34.72 -4.48 22.13
N LEU A 635 -35.17 -5.63 21.62
CA LEU A 635 -35.90 -6.62 22.42
C LEU A 635 -34.97 -7.28 23.43
N ALA A 636 -33.74 -7.60 23.02
CA ALA A 636 -32.74 -8.20 23.89
C ALA A 636 -32.31 -7.24 25.02
N GLU A 637 -32.18 -5.95 24.73
CA GLU A 637 -31.93 -4.94 25.75
C GLU A 637 -33.09 -4.87 26.77
N ARG A 638 -34.33 -4.77 26.30
CA ARG A 638 -35.52 -4.65 27.16
C ARG A 638 -35.74 -5.88 28.05
N LYS A 639 -35.45 -7.08 27.53
CA LYS A 639 -35.60 -8.34 28.27
C LYS A 639 -34.33 -8.71 29.06
N ASN A 640 -33.27 -7.90 28.96
CA ASN A 640 -31.93 -8.25 29.43
C ASN A 640 -31.51 -9.67 28.98
N ALA A 641 -31.81 -9.97 27.72
CA ALA A 641 -31.59 -11.27 27.09
C ALA A 641 -30.21 -11.34 26.44
N VAL A 642 -29.79 -12.56 26.16
CA VAL A 642 -28.60 -12.85 25.36
C VAL A 642 -29.00 -12.99 23.91
N VAL A 643 -28.28 -12.31 23.01
CA VAL A 643 -28.54 -12.39 21.56
C VAL A 643 -27.81 -13.59 20.98
N VAL A 644 -28.47 -14.35 20.12
CA VAL A 644 -27.85 -15.40 19.31
C VAL A 644 -27.75 -14.91 17.87
N THR A 645 -26.53 -14.57 17.44
CA THR A 645 -26.25 -14.07 16.09
C THR A 645 -24.77 -14.25 15.74
N ASN A 646 -24.48 -14.47 14.46
CA ASN A 646 -23.14 -14.37 13.90
C ASN A 646 -22.88 -13.04 13.19
N ASP A 647 -23.85 -12.13 13.15
CA ASP A 647 -23.62 -10.78 12.70
C ASP A 647 -22.74 -10.02 13.71
N SER A 648 -22.05 -9.01 13.19
CA SER A 648 -21.32 -8.04 13.98
C SER A 648 -22.20 -6.87 14.43
N TYR A 649 -23.35 -6.62 13.80
CA TYR A 649 -24.21 -5.45 14.05
C TYR A 649 -23.43 -4.12 14.05
N LYS A 650 -22.44 -3.99 13.16
CA LYS A 650 -21.49 -2.86 13.10
C LYS A 650 -22.17 -1.49 13.16
N GLU A 651 -23.34 -1.35 12.54
CA GLU A 651 -24.10 -0.09 12.48
C GLU A 651 -24.89 0.20 13.76
N LEU A 652 -25.20 -0.82 14.57
CA LEU A 652 -26.03 -0.73 15.77
C LEU A 652 -25.22 -0.71 17.08
N GLN A 653 -23.91 -1.03 17.03
CA GLN A 653 -23.04 -1.08 18.22
C GLN A 653 -22.97 0.23 19.01
N HIS A 654 -23.04 1.39 18.34
CA HIS A 654 -23.09 2.70 19.02
C HIS A 654 -24.42 2.91 19.76
N GLU A 655 -25.53 2.43 19.20
CA GLU A 655 -26.85 2.56 19.81
C GLU A 655 -27.05 1.54 20.95
N PHE A 656 -26.43 0.37 20.84
CA PHE A 656 -26.52 -0.71 21.82
C PHE A 656 -25.13 -1.13 22.34
N PRO A 657 -24.43 -0.30 23.13
CA PRO A 657 -23.08 -0.59 23.63
C PRO A 657 -22.98 -1.89 24.45
N TRP A 658 -24.09 -2.33 25.04
CA TRP A 658 -24.19 -3.57 25.80
C TRP A 658 -23.91 -4.82 24.96
N LEU A 659 -23.96 -4.73 23.62
CA LEU A 659 -23.55 -5.83 22.73
C LEU A 659 -22.10 -6.27 22.95
N HIS A 660 -21.25 -5.41 23.54
CA HIS A 660 -19.86 -5.75 23.88
C HIS A 660 -19.68 -6.31 25.30
N GLU A 661 -20.73 -6.33 26.13
CA GLU A 661 -20.66 -6.88 27.47
C GLU A 661 -20.43 -8.42 27.42
N PRO A 662 -19.52 -8.96 28.23
CA PRO A 662 -19.27 -10.40 28.28
C PRO A 662 -20.53 -11.21 28.56
N GLY A 663 -20.83 -12.16 27.68
CA GLY A 663 -21.97 -13.08 27.82
C GLY A 663 -23.30 -12.54 27.31
N ARG A 664 -23.34 -11.36 26.67
CA ARG A 664 -24.57 -10.82 26.04
C ARG A 664 -24.80 -11.28 24.60
N VAL A 665 -23.80 -11.86 23.95
CA VAL A 665 -23.90 -12.38 22.57
C VAL A 665 -23.33 -13.80 22.50
N LEU A 666 -24.07 -14.69 21.83
CA LEU A 666 -23.65 -16.04 21.48
C LEU A 666 -23.54 -16.14 19.96
N GLY A 667 -22.41 -16.66 19.48
CA GLY A 667 -22.27 -17.12 18.10
C GLY A 667 -22.75 -18.56 17.97
N ALA A 668 -23.31 -18.91 16.82
CA ALA A 668 -23.79 -20.26 16.51
C ALA A 668 -22.92 -20.89 15.42
N SER A 669 -22.60 -22.17 15.55
CA SER A 669 -21.93 -22.95 14.51
C SER A 669 -22.52 -24.35 14.47
N ASN A 670 -22.49 -25.00 13.31
CA ASN A 670 -23.01 -26.35 13.11
C ASN A 670 -21.96 -27.30 12.48
N PRO A 671 -20.79 -27.50 13.13
CA PRO A 671 -19.78 -28.42 12.61
C PRO A 671 -20.28 -29.86 12.66
N GLY A 672 -20.35 -30.53 11.50
CA GLY A 672 -20.70 -31.95 11.45
C GLY A 672 -22.14 -32.30 11.85
N GLY A 673 -23.06 -31.32 11.84
CA GLY A 673 -24.47 -31.52 12.18
C GLY A 673 -24.81 -31.35 13.67
N GLU A 674 -23.86 -30.94 14.50
CA GLU A 674 -24.08 -30.61 15.91
C GLU A 674 -24.04 -29.09 16.14
N TRP A 675 -25.11 -28.54 16.72
CA TRP A 675 -25.21 -27.11 17.01
C TRP A 675 -24.45 -26.73 18.28
N ILE A 676 -23.49 -25.83 18.13
CA ILE A 676 -22.66 -25.31 19.21
C ILE A 676 -22.87 -23.80 19.33
N PHE A 677 -23.18 -23.32 20.54
CA PHE A 677 -23.35 -21.91 20.86
C PHE A 677 -22.27 -21.45 21.85
N LEU A 678 -21.45 -20.48 21.44
CA LEU A 678 -20.32 -19.98 22.22
C LEU A 678 -20.41 -18.47 22.45
N PRO A 679 -20.00 -17.98 23.64
CA PRO A 679 -19.86 -16.55 23.88
C PRO A 679 -19.01 -15.89 22.80
N ARG A 680 -19.56 -14.85 22.19
CA ARG A 680 -18.90 -14.06 21.15
C ARG A 680 -18.87 -12.61 21.57
N HIS A 681 -17.79 -11.92 21.20
CA HIS A 681 -17.72 -10.47 21.24
C HIS A 681 -17.86 -9.94 19.81
N PRO A 682 -18.91 -9.16 19.49
CA PRO A 682 -19.00 -8.48 18.21
C PRO A 682 -17.76 -7.63 18.00
N VAL A 683 -17.18 -7.72 16.80
CA VAL A 683 -15.99 -6.95 16.42
C VAL A 683 -16.35 -5.47 16.53
N ARG A 684 -15.70 -4.75 17.46
CA ARG A 684 -15.95 -3.32 17.68
C ARG A 684 -15.71 -2.53 16.41
N ARG A 685 -16.63 -1.63 16.08
CA ARG A 685 -16.35 -0.47 15.24
C ARG A 685 -15.20 0.30 15.90
N ARG A 686 -14.12 0.57 15.17
CA ARG A 686 -12.95 1.29 15.69
C ARG A 686 -13.30 2.78 15.92
N SER A 687 -13.93 3.06 17.05
CA SER A 687 -14.02 4.38 17.71
C SER A 687 -14.52 4.12 19.15
N ASP A 688 -13.64 4.29 20.15
CA ASP A 688 -13.85 4.22 21.62
C ASP A 688 -12.89 3.27 22.35
N ALA A 689 -11.59 3.55 22.21
CA ALA A 689 -10.55 3.03 23.09
C ALA A 689 -9.62 4.16 23.56
N SER A 690 -10.16 5.18 24.21
CA SER A 690 -9.39 6.07 25.09
C SER A 690 -10.26 6.52 26.26
N GLY A 691 -10.22 5.74 27.34
CA GLY A 691 -11.00 6.02 28.54
C GLY A 691 -10.74 5.03 29.67
N ARG A 692 -9.47 4.84 30.06
CA ARG A 692 -9.01 4.59 31.44
C ARG A 692 -7.50 4.43 31.51
#